data_AF-A0A1X9J0I5-F1
#
_entry.id   AF-A0A1X9J0I5-F1
#
_cell.length_a   1.000
_cell.length_b   1.000
_cell.length_c   1.000
_cell.angle_alpha   90.00
_cell.angle_beta   90.00
_cell.angle_gamma   90.00
#
_symmetry.space_group_name_H-M   'P 1'
#
loop_
_entity.id
_entity.type
_entity.pdbx_description
1 polymer ?
#
loop_
_entity_poly.entity_id
_entity_poly.type
_entity_poly.pdbx_seq_one_letter_code
_entity_poly.pdbx_strand_id
1 'polypeptide(L)'
;MRRAHLPVSLRETASGPPSGRCALRGPLAWSLHMAIFHLAAKTGSRGGGQSAKAKADYIQREGKYARDKDEVLHTQSGNMPSWAAGAAEVGNYWDAADLYERANGRLFKEVEFALPIELTLDQQRVLVDDFAKYLTEVERLPYTLAIHKGGGENPHCHLMMSERKNDGVERKKDQWFSRYNPKNPGQGGAQKTESLKPKAWLEKTRAAWADHANRALEMAGHEARIDHRTLEAQGIERLPTIHLGPNVVEMEGRGIRTGRADTALSIETANTEIIDLQAYRESIDHERDRQSEAGQRDRRAGGADRAAGAELGDSRRQGRDGDRGDSKCQHKAGWRVGDPAGQSRDGVGRHSQGHEGRSRGTGQGSREGRGRSESVGMEDFRSHLDGFSAVYASAADRIVALADPGTQDDKGGGNVATTQAQVKGDRTSQAIARQLKAMGCDLYDIGIRDSATGKMMNREWTLQEVVENAAWLKRMNAQGNDIYIRPAESARHGLVLVDDLSSFDLDAMKEEGREPAAVIETSPKNYQAWVKVAANAPAEHRGAIARRLAREYDADPASADSHHYGRLAGFTNQKPKHTTKTGYQPWVLCRASSGQAATTGPQMVQEAGQELESKERQQEQARRLEGIETAQPRRYHRTALDEYRSEMAGLVKRFGDDLSKCDYIAAMKLAMKGIDPDEIAKAMAEASPGLMDRKAGHEADYIERTIKKVMALPEVQKIRAELEQTQKTKGEYPTLEM
;
A
#
# COMPACT_ATOMS: atom_id res chain seq x y z
N MET A 1 -14.28 59.92 -37.88
CA MET A 1 -14.84 59.62 -39.21
C MET A 1 -14.56 58.16 -39.55
N ARG A 2 -15.61 57.40 -39.95
CA ARG A 2 -15.60 56.14 -40.75
C ARG A 2 -15.05 54.88 -40.04
N ARG A 3 -15.67 53.69 -40.06
CA ARG A 3 -16.74 53.03 -40.87
C ARG A 3 -17.29 51.83 -40.03
N ALA A 4 -18.60 51.64 -39.85
CA ALA A 4 -19.54 50.75 -40.60
C ALA A 4 -19.36 49.24 -40.31
N HIS A 5 -20.35 48.33 -40.15
CA HIS A 5 -21.83 48.30 -40.08
C HIS A 5 -22.24 46.88 -39.54
N LEU A 6 -23.42 46.76 -38.92
CA LEU A 6 -24.23 45.56 -38.53
C LEU A 6 -24.70 44.72 -39.77
N PRO A 7 -25.58 43.66 -39.74
CA PRO A 7 -26.10 42.70 -38.70
C PRO A 7 -26.29 41.21 -39.20
N VAL A 8 -27.01 40.37 -38.42
CA VAL A 8 -27.97 39.27 -38.79
C VAL A 8 -27.61 37.79 -38.49
N SER A 9 -28.64 37.09 -37.98
CA SER A 9 -28.82 35.68 -37.58
C SER A 9 -29.32 34.78 -38.73
N LEU A 10 -28.97 33.47 -38.75
CA LEU A 10 -29.86 32.35 -39.15
C LEU A 10 -29.23 30.95 -38.95
N ARG A 11 -30.10 29.96 -38.75
CA ARG A 11 -29.87 28.51 -38.61
C ARG A 11 -29.58 27.82 -39.96
N GLU A 12 -28.80 26.72 -39.97
CA GLU A 12 -29.16 25.34 -40.44
C GLU A 12 -27.95 24.44 -40.82
N THR A 13 -28.03 23.18 -40.37
CA THR A 13 -27.58 21.87 -40.94
C THR A 13 -26.16 21.60 -41.54
N ALA A 14 -25.52 20.58 -40.93
CA ALA A 14 -24.77 19.42 -41.49
C ALA A 14 -23.56 19.58 -42.44
N SER A 15 -22.38 19.06 -42.04
CA SER A 15 -21.55 18.05 -42.75
C SER A 15 -20.04 18.09 -42.38
N GLY A 16 -19.45 16.95 -41.98
CA GLY A 16 -18.07 16.51 -42.31
C GLY A 16 -16.86 17.12 -41.54
N PRO A 17 -15.81 16.34 -41.18
CA PRO A 17 -14.76 16.72 -40.23
C PRO A 17 -13.47 17.27 -40.89
N PRO A 18 -12.58 17.89 -40.09
CA PRO A 18 -11.15 17.59 -40.24
C PRO A 18 -10.39 17.38 -38.91
N SER A 19 -9.70 16.24 -38.86
CA SER A 19 -8.33 16.02 -38.37
C SER A 19 -7.76 16.85 -37.19
N GLY A 20 -7.47 16.14 -36.09
CA GLY A 20 -6.10 16.02 -35.56
C GLY A 20 -5.57 17.11 -34.62
N ARG A 21 -5.60 16.83 -33.31
CA ARG A 21 -4.45 16.80 -32.37
C ARG A 21 -4.97 16.62 -30.93
N CYS A 22 -4.86 15.40 -30.41
CA CYS A 22 -5.15 15.08 -29.02
C CYS A 22 -3.86 15.27 -28.21
N ALA A 23 -3.88 16.19 -27.24
CA ALA A 23 -2.84 16.33 -26.23
C ALA A 23 -3.12 15.36 -25.07
N LEU A 24 -2.10 14.60 -24.70
CA LEU A 24 -2.08 13.64 -23.61
C LEU A 24 -2.34 14.33 -22.27
N ARG A 25 -3.39 13.93 -21.54
CA ARG A 25 -3.57 14.18 -20.09
C ARG A 25 -3.52 12.82 -19.39
N GLY A 26 -2.69 12.73 -18.34
CA GLY A 26 -2.36 11.49 -17.63
C GLY A 26 -3.46 10.95 -16.69
N PRO A 27 -3.24 9.75 -16.11
CA PRO A 27 -4.12 9.13 -15.10
C PRO A 27 -3.63 9.55 -13.69
N LEU A 28 -4.43 9.79 -12.65
CA LEU A 28 -5.58 9.08 -12.11
C LEU A 28 -6.43 10.10 -11.32
N ALA A 29 -7.65 10.35 -11.78
CA ALA A 29 -8.67 11.03 -10.98
C ALA A 29 -9.85 10.05 -10.83
N TRP A 30 -9.73 9.11 -9.91
CA TRP A 30 -10.89 8.32 -9.47
C TRP A 30 -11.62 9.16 -8.42
N SER A 31 -12.35 10.17 -8.91
CA SER A 31 -13.29 10.95 -8.11
C SER A 31 -14.49 10.05 -7.77
N LEU A 32 -14.38 9.30 -6.68
CA LEU A 32 -15.55 8.87 -5.92
C LEU A 32 -16.25 10.16 -5.47
N HIS A 33 -17.29 10.54 -6.21
CA HIS A 33 -18.19 11.63 -5.87
C HIS A 33 -18.89 11.26 -4.54
N MET A 34 -18.26 11.64 -3.43
CA MET A 34 -18.82 11.47 -2.09
C MET A 34 -19.18 12.83 -1.54
N ALA A 35 -20.40 12.98 -1.02
CA ALA A 35 -20.75 14.10 -0.16
C ALA A 35 -19.77 14.15 1.04
N ILE A 36 -19.01 15.24 1.16
CA ILE A 36 -18.01 15.43 2.23
C ILE A 36 -18.63 16.28 3.35
N PHE A 37 -18.45 15.83 4.59
CA PHE A 37 -18.79 16.64 5.76
C PHE A 37 -17.65 17.63 6.07
N HIS A 38 -17.94 18.92 6.03
CA HIS A 38 -17.12 19.95 6.65
C HIS A 38 -18.00 21.00 7.31
N LEU A 39 -17.73 21.32 8.59
CA LEU A 39 -18.23 22.52 9.24
C LEU A 39 -17.22 23.03 10.27
N ALA A 40 -16.77 24.27 10.05
CA ALA A 40 -15.89 25.02 10.93
C ALA A 40 -16.57 26.31 11.40
N ALA A 41 -16.23 26.77 12.60
CA ALA A 41 -16.73 28.03 13.11
C ALA A 41 -15.61 28.85 13.77
N LYS A 42 -15.50 30.12 13.41
CA LYS A 42 -14.45 31.04 13.90
C LYS A 42 -15.07 32.38 14.30
N THR A 43 -14.39 33.09 15.19
CA THR A 43 -14.85 34.41 15.66
C THR A 43 -13.93 35.49 15.10
N GLY A 44 -14.50 36.48 14.43
CA GLY A 44 -13.80 37.71 14.08
C GLY A 44 -13.84 38.71 15.24
N SER A 45 -12.66 39.18 15.67
CA SER A 45 -12.53 40.25 16.66
C SER A 45 -11.54 41.30 16.18
N ARG A 46 -11.77 42.55 16.56
CA ARG A 46 -10.87 43.66 16.17
C ARG A 46 -9.49 43.50 16.79
N GLY A 47 -9.41 43.06 18.04
CA GLY A 47 -8.13 42.74 18.70
C GLY A 47 -7.32 41.63 18.02
N GLY A 48 -7.98 40.76 17.24
CA GLY A 48 -7.32 39.76 16.39
C GLY A 48 -6.98 40.25 14.97
N GLY A 49 -7.06 41.57 14.73
CA GLY A 49 -6.78 42.18 13.42
C GLY A 49 -7.86 41.91 12.36
N GLN A 50 -9.04 41.43 12.74
CA GLN A 50 -10.13 41.15 11.80
C GLN A 50 -11.02 42.38 11.60
N SER A 51 -11.55 42.53 10.37
CA SER A 51 -12.56 43.53 10.00
C SER A 51 -13.79 42.81 9.44
N ALA A 52 -14.97 43.17 9.92
CA ALA A 52 -16.25 42.65 9.46
C ALA A 52 -16.52 43.05 8.02
N LYS A 53 -16.29 44.32 7.65
CA LYS A 53 -16.48 44.79 6.28
C LYS A 53 -15.55 44.10 5.31
N ALA A 54 -14.26 44.02 5.65
CA ALA A 54 -13.27 43.36 4.80
C ALA A 54 -13.60 41.88 4.56
N LYS A 55 -14.13 41.20 5.59
CA LYS A 55 -14.58 39.82 5.47
C LYS A 55 -15.85 39.69 4.63
N ALA A 56 -16.85 40.56 4.82
CA ALA A 56 -18.07 40.59 4.01
C ALA A 56 -17.75 40.79 2.52
N ASP A 57 -16.91 41.78 2.21
CA ASP A 57 -16.46 42.07 0.84
C ASP A 57 -15.69 40.90 0.23
N TYR A 58 -14.87 40.21 1.04
CA TYR A 58 -14.14 39.04 0.59
C TYR A 58 -15.08 37.88 0.22
N ILE A 59 -16.04 37.55 1.08
CA ILE A 59 -16.96 36.43 0.82
C ILE A 59 -17.95 36.76 -0.30
N GLN A 60 -18.36 38.01 -0.48
CA GLN A 60 -19.27 38.39 -1.57
C GLN A 60 -18.54 38.74 -2.88
N ARG A 61 -17.20 38.77 -2.86
CA ARG A 61 -16.35 39.26 -3.96
C ARG A 61 -16.74 40.67 -4.40
N GLU A 62 -16.94 41.55 -3.42
CA GLU A 62 -17.25 42.96 -3.60
C GLU A 62 -16.02 43.86 -3.38
N GLY A 63 -16.14 45.14 -3.74
CA GLY A 63 -15.08 46.13 -3.59
C GLY A 63 -13.77 45.70 -4.26
N LYS A 64 -12.68 45.62 -3.48
CA LYS A 64 -11.34 45.25 -3.96
C LYS A 64 -11.23 43.80 -4.48
N TYR A 65 -12.21 42.94 -4.19
CA TYR A 65 -12.23 41.53 -4.59
C TYR A 65 -13.11 41.25 -5.82
N ALA A 66 -13.65 42.29 -6.45
CA ALA A 66 -14.57 42.19 -7.59
C ALA A 66 -13.98 41.59 -8.87
N ARG A 67 -12.67 41.34 -8.92
CA ARG A 67 -12.00 40.72 -10.07
C ARG A 67 -12.30 39.22 -10.19
N ASP A 68 -12.68 38.57 -9.10
CA ASP A 68 -12.94 37.12 -9.04
C ASP A 68 -14.43 36.83 -8.74
N LYS A 69 -15.35 37.61 -9.32
CA LYS A 69 -16.80 37.48 -9.05
C LYS A 69 -17.37 36.13 -9.46
N ASP A 70 -16.78 35.48 -10.45
CA ASP A 70 -17.22 34.16 -10.95
C ASP A 70 -17.10 33.04 -9.91
N GLU A 71 -16.35 33.27 -8.83
CA GLU A 71 -16.25 32.34 -7.70
C GLU A 71 -17.54 32.30 -6.85
N VAL A 72 -18.33 33.38 -6.85
CA VAL A 72 -19.54 33.50 -6.02
C VAL A 72 -20.77 33.13 -6.83
N LEU A 73 -21.44 32.07 -6.40
CA LEU A 73 -22.65 31.55 -7.07
C LEU A 73 -23.93 32.16 -6.51
N HIS A 74 -23.92 32.55 -5.23
CA HIS A 74 -25.08 33.13 -4.56
C HIS A 74 -24.66 33.96 -3.36
N THR A 75 -25.38 35.05 -3.08
CA THR A 75 -25.24 35.84 -1.86
C THR A 75 -26.62 36.14 -1.29
N GLN A 76 -26.70 36.19 0.04
CA GLN A 76 -27.92 36.53 0.75
C GLN A 76 -27.57 37.17 2.10
N SER A 77 -28.42 38.09 2.55
CA SER A 77 -28.34 38.67 3.88
C SER A 77 -29.73 38.72 4.48
N GLY A 78 -29.81 38.64 5.80
CA GLY A 78 -31.08 38.58 6.51
C GLY A 78 -31.00 39.12 7.92
N ASN A 79 -32.17 39.34 8.53
CA ASN A 79 -32.32 39.85 9.89
C ASN A 79 -31.64 41.21 10.17
N MET A 80 -31.34 41.98 9.12
CA MET A 80 -30.75 43.31 9.24
C MET A 80 -31.70 44.29 9.94
N PRO A 81 -31.17 45.26 10.72
CA PRO A 81 -31.98 46.38 11.20
C PRO A 81 -32.45 47.25 10.03
N SER A 82 -33.51 48.03 10.26
CA SER A 82 -34.14 48.92 9.26
C SER A 82 -33.13 49.75 8.44
N TRP A 83 -32.12 50.32 9.09
CA TRP A 83 -31.10 51.16 8.47
C TRP A 83 -30.06 50.41 7.61
N ALA A 84 -30.10 49.08 7.60
CA ALA A 84 -29.27 48.19 6.77
C ALA A 84 -30.10 47.09 6.06
N ALA A 85 -31.41 47.25 5.98
CA ALA A 85 -32.30 46.25 5.39
C ALA A 85 -32.31 46.25 3.86
N GLY A 86 -31.96 47.36 3.22
CA GLY A 86 -31.85 47.44 1.76
C GLY A 86 -30.62 46.69 1.23
N ALA A 87 -30.74 46.06 0.05
CA ALA A 87 -29.66 45.29 -0.56
C ALA A 87 -28.36 46.11 -0.75
N ALA A 88 -28.47 47.40 -1.09
CA ALA A 88 -27.33 48.31 -1.21
C ALA A 88 -26.74 48.76 0.14
N GLU A 89 -27.43 48.48 1.25
CA GLU A 89 -27.14 49.01 2.58
C GLU A 89 -26.67 47.92 3.56
N VAL A 90 -26.76 46.65 3.18
CA VAL A 90 -26.26 45.50 3.94
C VAL A 90 -24.78 45.71 4.32
N GLY A 91 -23.95 46.18 3.39
CA GLY A 91 -22.54 46.50 3.66
C GLY A 91 -22.35 47.49 4.80
N ASN A 92 -23.30 48.43 4.96
CA ASN A 92 -23.26 49.44 6.03
C ASN A 92 -23.38 48.81 7.42
N TYR A 93 -24.00 47.63 7.57
CA TYR A 93 -24.06 46.92 8.85
C TYR A 93 -22.66 46.52 9.31
N TRP A 94 -21.87 45.97 8.39
CA TRP A 94 -20.52 45.50 8.68
C TRP A 94 -19.54 46.65 8.88
N ASP A 95 -19.70 47.76 8.14
CA ASP A 95 -18.98 49.01 8.40
C ASP A 95 -19.30 49.56 9.80
N ALA A 96 -20.57 49.59 10.18
CA ALA A 96 -20.99 50.04 11.51
C ALA A 96 -20.48 49.13 12.62
N ALA A 97 -20.41 47.82 12.40
CA ALA A 97 -19.77 46.89 13.33
C ALA A 97 -18.29 47.21 13.52
N ASP A 98 -17.55 47.45 12.44
CA ASP A 98 -16.13 47.82 12.49
C ASP A 98 -15.88 49.17 13.16
N LEU A 99 -16.81 50.12 13.06
CA LEU A 99 -16.68 51.44 13.66
C LEU A 99 -17.11 51.48 15.14
N TYR A 100 -18.25 50.88 15.47
CA TYR A 100 -18.93 51.11 16.75
C TYR A 100 -18.82 49.95 17.76
N GLU A 101 -18.40 48.75 17.36
CA GLU A 101 -18.05 47.76 18.38
C GLU A 101 -16.84 48.20 19.21
N ARG A 102 -16.77 47.72 20.45
CA ARG A 102 -15.61 47.93 21.31
C ARG A 102 -14.37 47.21 20.76
N ALA A 103 -13.18 47.69 21.08
CA ALA A 103 -11.92 47.10 20.61
C ALA A 103 -11.78 45.60 20.93
N ASN A 104 -12.19 45.17 22.13
CA ASN A 104 -12.22 43.77 22.54
C ASN A 104 -13.58 43.10 22.25
N GLY A 105 -14.31 43.63 21.26
CA GLY A 105 -15.61 43.17 20.82
C GLY A 105 -15.47 42.03 19.81
N ARG A 106 -16.43 41.10 19.87
CA ARG A 106 -16.68 40.11 18.83
C ARG A 106 -17.51 40.79 17.74
N LEU A 107 -16.96 40.88 16.54
CA LEU A 107 -17.58 41.56 15.40
C LEU A 107 -18.59 40.63 14.72
N PHE A 108 -18.19 39.38 14.47
CA PHE A 108 -19.01 38.35 13.86
C PHE A 108 -18.56 36.95 14.27
N LYS A 109 -19.47 35.98 14.14
CA LYS A 109 -19.19 34.55 14.12
C LYS A 109 -19.29 34.09 12.65
N GLU A 110 -18.22 33.51 12.12
CA GLU A 110 -18.21 32.92 10.79
C GLU A 110 -18.38 31.40 10.93
N VAL A 111 -19.30 30.84 10.16
CA VAL A 111 -19.52 29.41 9.99
C VAL A 111 -19.24 29.10 8.54
N GLU A 112 -18.37 28.14 8.30
CA GLU A 112 -17.93 27.71 6.97
C GLU A 112 -18.26 26.23 6.83
N PHE A 113 -18.99 25.87 5.78
CA PHE A 113 -19.47 24.51 5.60
C PHE A 113 -19.47 24.10 4.12
N ALA A 114 -19.06 22.86 3.86
CA ALA A 114 -19.07 22.30 2.50
C ALA A 114 -20.49 21.93 2.09
N LEU A 115 -20.82 22.13 0.82
CA LEU A 115 -22.11 21.79 0.23
C LEU A 115 -21.99 20.47 -0.53
N PRO A 116 -23.01 19.60 -0.51
CA PRO A 116 -23.01 18.41 -1.34
C PRO A 116 -22.98 18.78 -2.83
N ILE A 117 -22.02 18.23 -3.57
CA ILE A 117 -21.84 18.49 -5.00
C ILE A 117 -22.93 17.84 -5.85
N GLU A 118 -23.56 16.81 -5.30
CA GLU A 118 -24.68 16.09 -5.91
C GLU A 118 -25.91 16.99 -6.08
N LEU A 119 -26.06 17.99 -5.21
CA LEU A 119 -27.15 18.95 -5.28
C LEU A 119 -26.89 20.01 -6.35
N THR A 120 -27.94 20.33 -7.11
CA THR A 120 -27.94 21.48 -8.02
C THR A 120 -27.81 22.79 -7.24
N LEU A 121 -27.36 23.88 -7.90
CA LEU A 121 -27.21 25.18 -7.25
C LEU A 121 -28.52 25.67 -6.59
N ASP A 122 -29.67 25.45 -7.21
CA ASP A 122 -30.95 25.86 -6.63
C ASP A 122 -31.31 25.05 -5.37
N GLN A 123 -31.02 23.74 -5.36
CA GLN A 123 -31.16 22.91 -4.16
C GLN A 123 -30.17 23.32 -3.07
N GLN A 124 -28.92 23.62 -3.44
CA GLN A 124 -27.92 24.14 -2.51
C GLN A 124 -28.36 25.46 -1.88
N ARG A 125 -28.99 26.36 -2.64
CA ARG A 125 -29.52 27.63 -2.12
C ARG A 125 -30.63 27.41 -1.10
N VAL A 126 -31.57 26.49 -1.37
CA VAL A 126 -32.62 26.14 -0.41
C VAL A 126 -32.03 25.55 0.87
N LEU A 127 -31.09 24.62 0.75
CA LEU A 127 -30.39 24.02 1.89
C LEU A 127 -29.67 25.08 2.75
N VAL A 128 -28.93 25.98 2.11
CA VAL A 128 -28.19 27.05 2.78
C VAL A 128 -29.14 28.03 3.48
N ASP A 129 -30.24 28.42 2.83
CA ASP A 129 -31.26 29.30 3.40
C ASP A 129 -31.93 28.67 4.64
N ASP A 130 -32.33 27.40 4.55
CA ASP A 130 -32.91 26.65 5.67
C ASP A 130 -31.95 26.55 6.86
N PHE A 131 -30.67 26.29 6.60
CA PHE A 131 -29.66 26.20 7.65
C PHE A 131 -29.32 27.58 8.25
N ALA A 132 -29.24 28.63 7.44
CA ALA A 132 -29.06 29.99 7.93
C ALA A 132 -30.22 30.43 8.82
N LYS A 133 -31.47 30.12 8.44
CA LYS A 133 -32.66 30.34 9.27
C LYS A 133 -32.58 29.57 10.57
N TYR A 134 -32.22 28.29 10.54
CA TYR A 134 -32.05 27.48 11.77
C TYR A 134 -31.10 28.14 12.78
N LEU A 135 -29.99 28.72 12.30
CA LEU A 135 -29.01 29.36 13.18
C LEU A 135 -29.38 30.76 13.65
N THR A 136 -30.18 31.50 12.87
CA THR A 136 -30.34 32.95 13.07
C THR A 136 -31.74 33.38 13.46
N GLU A 137 -32.78 32.63 13.10
CA GLU A 137 -34.16 33.12 13.14
C GLU A 137 -34.70 33.28 14.57
N VAL A 138 -34.37 32.35 15.48
CA VAL A 138 -34.84 32.36 16.87
C VAL A 138 -34.45 33.64 17.60
N GLU A 139 -33.25 34.16 17.35
CA GLU A 139 -32.74 35.38 17.96
C GLU A 139 -32.66 36.55 16.97
N ARG A 140 -33.15 36.35 15.74
CA ARG A 140 -33.10 37.27 14.61
C ARG A 140 -31.72 37.91 14.46
N LEU A 141 -30.69 37.06 14.36
CA LEU A 141 -29.31 37.51 14.26
C LEU A 141 -29.03 38.03 12.84
N PRO A 142 -28.59 39.28 12.65
CA PRO A 142 -28.19 39.78 11.34
C PRO A 142 -27.09 38.92 10.74
N TYR A 143 -27.24 38.52 9.48
CA TYR A 143 -26.27 37.64 8.82
C TYR A 143 -26.04 38.03 7.36
N THR A 144 -24.93 37.53 6.82
CA THR A 144 -24.60 37.58 5.41
C THR A 144 -23.94 36.27 5.03
N LEU A 145 -24.37 35.67 3.93
CA LEU A 145 -23.85 34.42 3.41
C LEU A 145 -23.46 34.55 1.93
N ALA A 146 -22.52 33.71 1.53
CA ALA A 146 -22.11 33.54 0.15
C ALA A 146 -21.77 32.09 -0.14
N ILE A 147 -22.30 31.57 -1.26
CA ILE A 147 -21.95 30.25 -1.80
C ILE A 147 -20.81 30.45 -2.81
N HIS A 148 -19.71 29.73 -2.58
CA HIS A 148 -18.52 29.72 -3.44
C HIS A 148 -18.47 28.43 -4.25
N LYS A 149 -17.95 28.52 -5.48
CA LYS A 149 -17.80 27.39 -6.40
C LYS A 149 -16.68 26.44 -5.96
N GLY A 150 -15.61 26.95 -5.34
CA GLY A 150 -14.47 26.16 -4.85
C GLY A 150 -13.81 25.32 -5.93
N GLY A 151 -13.51 25.93 -7.08
CA GLY A 151 -12.91 25.23 -8.22
C GLY A 151 -13.87 24.28 -8.98
N GLY A 152 -15.12 24.16 -8.54
CA GLY A 152 -16.15 23.30 -9.14
C GLY A 152 -16.30 21.94 -8.45
N GLU A 153 -15.32 21.54 -7.64
CA GLU A 153 -15.29 20.24 -6.96
C GLU A 153 -15.53 20.36 -5.44
N ASN A 154 -15.44 21.58 -4.87
CA ASN A 154 -15.65 21.81 -3.45
C ASN A 154 -16.56 23.04 -3.22
N PRO A 155 -17.85 22.97 -3.62
CA PRO A 155 -18.79 24.04 -3.32
C PRO A 155 -18.92 24.19 -1.80
N HIS A 156 -18.83 25.42 -1.30
CA HIS A 156 -18.89 25.70 0.13
C HIS A 156 -19.59 27.03 0.39
N CYS A 157 -20.13 27.19 1.61
CA CYS A 157 -20.80 28.41 2.02
C CYS A 157 -20.03 29.06 3.18
N HIS A 158 -19.80 30.36 3.05
CA HIS A 158 -19.42 31.22 4.16
C HIS A 158 -20.68 31.90 4.71
N LEU A 159 -20.97 31.71 6.00
CA LEU A 159 -22.05 32.38 6.72
C LEU A 159 -21.46 33.22 7.86
N MET A 160 -21.58 34.53 7.74
CA MET A 160 -21.22 35.48 8.80
C MET A 160 -22.47 35.90 9.56
N MET A 161 -22.43 35.79 10.89
CA MET A 161 -23.53 36.20 11.76
C MET A 161 -23.05 37.21 12.79
N SER A 162 -23.85 38.23 13.03
CA SER A 162 -23.67 39.13 14.15
C SER A 162 -24.22 38.51 15.42
N GLU A 163 -23.54 38.70 16.55
CA GLU A 163 -24.03 38.26 17.85
C GLU A 163 -25.01 39.26 18.48
N ARG A 164 -25.51 40.24 17.71
CA ARG A 164 -26.51 41.22 18.13
C ARG A 164 -27.89 40.72 17.73
N LYS A 165 -28.85 40.72 18.65
CA LYS A 165 -30.23 40.30 18.37
C LYS A 165 -31.03 41.45 17.76
N ASN A 166 -31.73 41.19 16.66
CA ASN A 166 -32.70 42.13 16.13
C ASN A 166 -34.06 41.94 16.82
N ASP A 167 -34.24 42.63 17.94
CA ASP A 167 -35.47 42.64 18.74
C ASP A 167 -36.61 43.49 18.13
N GLY A 168 -36.41 44.05 16.93
CA GLY A 168 -37.38 44.93 16.26
C GLY A 168 -37.44 46.35 16.81
N VAL A 169 -36.61 46.71 17.80
CA VAL A 169 -36.52 48.08 18.31
C VAL A 169 -35.62 48.90 17.40
N GLU A 170 -36.19 49.98 16.87
CA GLU A 170 -35.49 50.95 16.02
C GLU A 170 -34.36 51.64 16.78
N ARG A 171 -33.15 51.59 16.21
CA ARG A 171 -31.92 52.19 16.79
C ARG A 171 -31.09 52.82 15.69
N LYS A 172 -30.38 53.88 16.04
CA LYS A 172 -29.34 54.47 15.18
C LYS A 172 -28.12 53.54 15.07
N LYS A 173 -27.31 53.73 14.02
CA LYS A 173 -26.12 52.91 13.71
C LYS A 173 -25.11 52.86 14.87
N ASP A 174 -24.84 54.01 15.48
CA ASP A 174 -23.94 54.18 16.63
C ASP A 174 -24.51 53.56 17.91
N GLN A 175 -25.82 53.70 18.12
CA GLN A 175 -26.50 53.12 19.26
C GLN A 175 -26.55 51.59 19.21
N TRP A 176 -26.76 50.99 18.04
CA TRP A 176 -26.93 49.53 17.87
C TRP A 176 -25.83 48.70 18.57
N PHE A 177 -24.57 49.14 18.47
CA PHE A 177 -23.42 48.43 19.06
C PHE A 177 -23.06 48.88 20.48
N SER A 178 -23.84 49.79 21.08
CA SER A 178 -23.67 50.19 22.48
C SER A 178 -24.02 49.04 23.46
N ARG A 179 -23.74 49.20 24.76
CA ARG A 179 -24.14 48.20 25.76
C ARG A 179 -25.66 48.09 25.82
N TYR A 180 -26.15 46.87 25.98
CA TYR A 180 -27.57 46.62 26.18
C TYR A 180 -28.04 47.15 27.53
N ASN A 181 -29.21 47.79 27.55
CA ASN A 181 -29.86 48.26 28.77
C ASN A 181 -31.11 47.42 29.05
N PRO A 182 -31.07 46.48 30.01
CA PRO A 182 -32.21 45.60 30.28
C PRO A 182 -33.42 46.33 30.87
N LYS A 183 -33.22 47.49 31.52
CA LYS A 183 -34.33 48.29 32.09
C LYS A 183 -35.05 49.11 31.04
N ASN A 184 -34.34 49.53 30.00
CA ASN A 184 -34.91 50.32 28.91
C ASN A 184 -34.22 49.99 27.57
N PRO A 185 -34.66 48.92 26.88
CA PRO A 185 -33.99 48.39 25.68
C PRO A 185 -33.82 49.39 24.52
N GLY A 186 -34.72 50.38 24.42
CA GLY A 186 -34.65 51.44 23.40
C GLY A 186 -33.61 52.54 23.68
N GLN A 187 -33.06 52.59 24.90
CA GLN A 187 -32.00 53.54 25.28
C GLN A 187 -30.61 52.89 25.33
N GLY A 188 -30.51 51.60 25.01
CA GLY A 188 -29.25 50.85 24.90
C GLY A 188 -29.01 50.34 23.47
N GLY A 189 -27.90 49.63 23.28
CA GLY A 189 -27.66 48.89 22.04
C GLY A 189 -28.42 47.57 21.98
N ALA A 190 -28.37 46.89 20.83
CA ALA A 190 -28.99 45.58 20.66
C ALA A 190 -28.36 44.54 21.59
N GLN A 191 -29.18 43.67 22.17
CA GLN A 191 -28.71 42.65 23.11
C GLN A 191 -27.69 41.73 22.43
N LYS A 192 -26.59 41.41 23.12
CA LYS A 192 -25.69 40.35 22.67
C LYS A 192 -26.19 38.99 23.07
N THR A 193 -26.12 38.04 22.16
CA THR A 193 -26.38 36.64 22.47
C THR A 193 -25.16 35.96 23.09
N GLU A 194 -25.45 35.04 24.00
CA GLU A 194 -24.49 34.14 24.61
C GLU A 194 -24.59 32.72 24.02
N SER A 195 -25.59 32.47 23.17
CA SER A 195 -25.93 31.14 22.64
C SER A 195 -24.84 30.51 21.77
N LEU A 196 -24.04 31.35 21.09
CA LEU A 196 -22.98 30.90 20.16
C LEU A 196 -21.61 30.62 20.80
N LYS A 197 -21.48 30.82 22.12
CA LYS A 197 -20.21 30.69 22.86
C LYS A 197 -19.88 29.28 23.37
N PRO A 198 -20.84 28.48 23.89
CA PRO A 198 -20.53 27.18 24.45
C PRO A 198 -19.94 26.22 23.40
N LYS A 199 -19.01 25.35 23.81
CA LYS A 199 -18.52 24.26 22.94
C LYS A 199 -19.65 23.35 22.44
N ALA A 200 -20.65 23.12 23.28
CA ALA A 200 -21.86 22.36 22.93
C ALA A 200 -22.65 22.98 21.77
N TRP A 201 -22.56 24.29 21.53
CA TRP A 201 -23.17 24.91 20.36
C TRP A 201 -22.54 24.40 19.07
N LEU A 202 -21.21 24.26 19.01
CA LEU A 202 -20.53 23.78 17.81
C LEU A 202 -20.94 22.35 17.46
N GLU A 203 -20.98 21.45 18.44
CA GLU A 203 -21.40 20.07 18.21
C GLU A 203 -22.88 19.97 17.78
N LYS A 204 -23.78 20.75 18.39
CA LYS A 204 -25.18 20.84 17.96
C LYS A 204 -25.32 21.40 16.55
N THR A 205 -24.55 22.42 16.20
CA THR A 205 -24.55 23.03 14.86
C THR A 205 -24.02 22.05 13.82
N ARG A 206 -23.01 21.25 14.15
CA ARG A 206 -22.49 20.19 13.29
C ARG A 206 -23.51 19.07 13.05
N ALA A 207 -24.17 18.62 14.11
CA ALA A 207 -25.25 17.64 14.00
C ALA A 207 -26.41 18.17 13.13
N ALA A 208 -26.87 19.39 13.41
CA ALA A 208 -27.93 20.02 12.64
C ALA A 208 -27.54 20.22 11.17
N TRP A 209 -26.28 20.55 10.87
CA TRP A 209 -25.81 20.65 9.48
C TRP A 209 -25.92 19.30 8.76
N ALA A 210 -25.46 18.22 9.39
CA ALA A 210 -25.59 16.88 8.81
C ALA A 210 -27.06 16.52 8.56
N ASP A 211 -27.95 16.79 9.50
CA ASP A 211 -29.39 16.51 9.37
C ASP A 211 -30.02 17.31 8.22
N HIS A 212 -29.67 18.59 8.08
CA HIS A 212 -30.17 19.45 6.99
C HIS A 212 -29.67 18.98 5.62
N ALA A 213 -28.37 18.72 5.49
CA ALA A 213 -27.77 18.27 4.24
C ALA A 213 -28.29 16.88 3.83
N ASN A 214 -28.40 15.94 4.76
CA ASN A 214 -28.94 14.60 4.51
C ASN A 214 -30.40 14.63 4.08
N ARG A 215 -31.22 15.47 4.72
CA ARG A 215 -32.62 15.67 4.32
C ARG A 215 -32.72 16.24 2.90
N ALA A 216 -31.86 17.21 2.56
CA ALA A 216 -31.83 17.77 1.20
C ALA A 216 -31.39 16.73 0.16
N LEU A 217 -30.37 15.92 0.47
CA LEU A 217 -29.92 14.81 -0.38
C LEU A 217 -31.02 13.76 -0.58
N GLU A 218 -31.72 13.39 0.48
CA GLU A 218 -32.85 12.45 0.43
C GLU A 218 -34.00 12.99 -0.42
N MET A 219 -34.40 14.25 -0.22
CA MET A 219 -35.46 14.89 -1.01
C MET A 219 -35.09 15.02 -2.50
N ALA A 220 -33.81 15.14 -2.81
CA ALA A 220 -33.29 15.17 -4.17
C ALA A 220 -33.09 13.77 -4.79
N GLY A 221 -33.33 12.69 -4.02
CA GLY A 221 -33.22 11.31 -4.49
C GLY A 221 -31.80 10.76 -4.52
N HIS A 222 -30.85 11.38 -3.82
CA HIS A 222 -29.48 10.88 -3.72
C HIS A 222 -29.34 9.87 -2.57
N GLU A 223 -28.51 8.84 -2.78
CA GLU A 223 -28.16 7.86 -1.73
C GLU A 223 -27.05 8.37 -0.80
N ALA A 224 -26.25 9.35 -1.25
CA ALA A 224 -25.15 9.93 -0.48
C ALA A 224 -25.64 10.52 0.86
N ARG A 225 -24.86 10.31 1.93
CA ARG A 225 -25.13 10.84 3.27
C ARG A 225 -23.82 11.33 3.90
N ILE A 226 -23.92 12.39 4.70
CA ILE A 226 -22.82 12.95 5.48
C ILE A 226 -23.06 12.71 6.98
N ASP A 227 -21.99 12.53 7.74
CA ASP A 227 -22.05 12.38 9.20
C ASP A 227 -21.00 13.29 9.85
N HIS A 228 -21.43 13.97 10.91
CA HIS A 228 -20.63 14.95 11.64
C HIS A 228 -19.71 14.33 12.69
N ARG A 229 -19.97 13.08 13.09
CA ARG A 229 -19.19 12.35 14.09
C ARG A 229 -17.84 11.95 13.51
N THR A 230 -16.87 11.68 14.36
CA THR A 230 -15.58 11.13 13.92
C THR A 230 -15.78 9.75 13.27
N LEU A 231 -14.88 9.34 12.37
CA LEU A 231 -14.93 8.00 11.74
C LEU A 231 -15.02 6.89 12.80
N GLU A 232 -14.25 7.03 13.89
CA GLU A 232 -14.30 6.13 15.05
C GLU A 232 -15.71 6.06 15.68
N ALA A 233 -16.35 7.20 15.92
CA ALA A 233 -17.69 7.24 16.51
C ALA A 233 -18.80 6.77 15.55
N GLN A 234 -18.53 6.72 14.24
CA GLN A 234 -19.38 6.08 13.24
C GLN A 234 -19.15 4.56 13.16
N GLY A 235 -18.11 4.04 13.82
CA GLY A 235 -17.69 2.64 13.68
C GLY A 235 -16.98 2.35 12.35
N ILE A 236 -16.54 3.39 11.64
CA ILE A 236 -15.83 3.27 10.37
C ILE A 236 -14.34 3.16 10.67
N GLU A 237 -13.72 2.03 10.33
CA GLU A 237 -12.30 1.76 10.60
C GLU A 237 -11.30 2.51 9.69
N ARG A 238 -11.74 3.55 8.96
CA ARG A 238 -10.88 4.36 8.08
C ARG A 238 -10.06 5.38 8.88
N LEU A 239 -8.87 5.68 8.36
CA LEU A 239 -8.01 6.75 8.83
C LEU A 239 -8.54 8.13 8.40
N PRO A 240 -8.52 9.14 9.29
CA PRO A 240 -8.93 10.49 8.94
C PRO A 240 -7.96 11.10 7.92
N THR A 241 -8.51 11.71 6.86
CA THR A 241 -7.72 12.41 5.85
C THR A 241 -7.11 13.70 6.40
N ILE A 242 -6.00 14.14 5.82
CA ILE A 242 -5.35 15.41 6.18
C ILE A 242 -5.64 16.48 5.14
N HIS A 243 -5.88 17.71 5.61
CA HIS A 243 -6.09 18.84 4.71
C HIS A 243 -4.75 19.28 4.08
N LEU A 244 -4.67 19.17 2.75
CA LEU A 244 -3.61 19.75 1.93
C LEU A 244 -3.99 21.20 1.63
N GLY A 245 -3.22 22.16 2.16
CA GLY A 245 -3.49 23.58 1.91
C GLY A 245 -3.24 23.95 0.44
N PRO A 246 -3.80 25.07 -0.07
CA PRO A 246 -3.71 25.47 -1.47
C PRO A 246 -2.28 25.53 -2.01
N ASN A 247 -1.36 26.03 -1.20
CA ASN A 247 0.07 26.12 -1.55
C ASN A 247 0.70 24.73 -1.77
N VAL A 248 0.28 23.71 -1.01
CA VAL A 248 0.80 22.34 -1.14
C VAL A 248 0.32 21.72 -2.44
N VAL A 249 -0.97 21.89 -2.75
CA VAL A 249 -1.55 21.42 -4.01
C VAL A 249 -0.90 22.12 -5.21
N GLU A 250 -0.65 23.43 -5.13
CA GLU A 250 0.04 24.18 -6.18
C GLU A 250 1.50 23.74 -6.37
N MET A 251 2.21 23.46 -5.29
CA MET A 251 3.58 22.93 -5.35
C MET A 251 3.62 21.55 -6.02
N GLU A 252 2.69 20.65 -5.67
CA GLU A 252 2.59 19.34 -6.32
C GLU A 252 2.19 19.46 -7.80
N GLY A 253 1.31 20.38 -8.15
CA GLY A 253 0.95 20.67 -9.54
C GLY A 253 2.14 21.17 -10.38
N ARG A 254 3.19 21.70 -9.73
CA ARG A 254 4.47 22.07 -10.34
C ARG A 254 5.54 20.97 -10.25
N GLY A 255 5.18 19.78 -9.76
CA GLY A 255 6.07 18.63 -9.61
C GLY A 255 6.94 18.63 -8.33
N ILE A 256 6.67 19.53 -7.38
CA ILE A 256 7.43 19.64 -6.12
C ILE A 256 6.73 18.80 -5.04
N ARG A 257 7.34 17.67 -4.66
CA ARG A 257 6.85 16.82 -3.57
C ARG A 257 7.03 17.49 -2.21
N THR A 258 6.06 17.29 -1.33
CA THR A 258 6.14 17.75 0.07
C THR A 258 5.78 16.60 1.00
N GLY A 259 6.46 16.48 2.15
CA GLY A 259 6.18 15.39 3.10
C GLY A 259 4.73 15.37 3.61
N ARG A 260 4.02 16.51 3.54
CA ARG A 260 2.59 16.59 3.86
C ARG A 260 1.72 15.94 2.78
N ALA A 261 2.09 16.08 1.51
CA ALA A 261 1.43 15.37 0.42
C ALA A 261 1.70 13.86 0.47
N ASP A 262 2.94 13.45 0.76
CA ASP A 262 3.28 12.03 0.91
C ASP A 262 2.48 11.37 2.04
N THR A 263 2.28 12.09 3.15
CA THR A 263 1.43 11.61 4.26
C THR A 263 -0.04 11.48 3.84
N ALA A 264 -0.56 12.42 3.03
CA ALA A 264 -1.94 12.36 2.54
C ALA A 264 -2.15 11.16 1.62
N LEU A 265 -1.18 10.93 0.72
CA LEU A 265 -1.17 9.79 -0.18
C LEU A 265 -1.11 8.47 0.61
N SER A 266 -0.25 8.36 1.63
CA SER A 266 -0.18 7.18 2.48
C SER A 266 -1.51 6.89 3.21
N ILE A 267 -2.18 7.93 3.71
CA ILE A 267 -3.51 7.80 4.34
C ILE A 267 -4.58 7.36 3.32
N GLU A 268 -4.53 7.87 2.10
CA GLU A 268 -5.45 7.51 1.01
C GLU A 268 -5.26 6.05 0.58
N THR A 269 -4.02 5.60 0.40
CA THR A 269 -3.67 4.21 0.12
C THR A 269 -4.19 3.28 1.23
N ALA A 270 -3.90 3.61 2.50
CA ALA A 270 -4.36 2.83 3.64
C ALA A 270 -5.89 2.79 3.75
N ASN A 271 -6.58 3.90 3.46
CA ASN A 271 -8.04 3.94 3.44
C ASN A 271 -8.64 3.08 2.34
N THR A 272 -8.03 3.08 1.16
CA THR A 272 -8.45 2.23 0.04
C THR A 272 -8.31 0.76 0.42
N GLU A 273 -7.21 0.38 1.05
CA GLU A 273 -7.02 -0.97 1.59
C GLU A 273 -8.06 -1.34 2.65
N ILE A 274 -8.38 -0.43 3.57
CA ILE A 274 -9.40 -0.66 4.60
C ILE A 274 -10.78 -0.90 3.97
N ILE A 275 -11.17 -0.10 2.98
CA ILE A 275 -12.45 -0.26 2.27
C ILE A 275 -12.50 -1.60 1.54
N ASP A 276 -11.44 -1.94 0.80
CA ASP A 276 -11.36 -3.20 0.06
C ASP A 276 -11.45 -4.42 0.99
N LEU A 277 -10.77 -4.35 2.15
CA LEU A 277 -10.80 -5.40 3.17
C LEU A 277 -12.20 -5.52 3.82
N GLN A 278 -12.91 -4.42 4.00
CA GLN A 278 -14.28 -4.40 4.53
C GLN A 278 -15.26 -5.02 3.52
N ALA A 279 -15.22 -4.62 2.26
CA ALA A 279 -16.04 -5.21 1.20
C ALA A 279 -15.75 -6.70 1.02
N TYR A 280 -14.48 -7.10 1.13
CA TYR A 280 -14.09 -8.50 1.11
C TYR A 280 -14.67 -9.28 2.31
N ARG A 281 -14.62 -8.72 3.52
CA ARG A 281 -15.21 -9.31 4.72
C ARG A 281 -16.73 -9.50 4.59
N GLU A 282 -17.44 -8.49 4.13
CA GLU A 282 -18.89 -8.56 3.90
C GLU A 282 -19.25 -9.63 2.87
N SER A 283 -18.45 -9.78 1.82
CA SER A 283 -18.66 -10.83 0.82
C SER A 283 -18.50 -12.25 1.39
N ILE A 284 -17.53 -12.45 2.29
CA ILE A 284 -17.34 -13.72 3.01
C ILE A 284 -18.51 -13.98 3.96
N ASP A 285 -18.94 -12.96 4.70
CA ASP A 285 -20.05 -13.08 5.65
C ASP A 285 -21.36 -13.45 4.91
N HIS A 286 -21.65 -12.81 3.77
CA HIS A 286 -22.78 -13.16 2.92
C HIS A 286 -22.69 -14.57 2.30
N GLU A 287 -21.48 -15.06 1.95
CA GLU A 287 -21.30 -16.42 1.46
C GLU A 287 -21.56 -17.44 2.58
N ARG A 288 -21.09 -17.17 3.79
CA ARG A 288 -21.34 -18.01 4.98
C ARG A 288 -22.82 -18.07 5.36
N ASP A 289 -23.53 -16.95 5.28
CA ASP A 289 -24.96 -16.90 5.59
C ASP A 289 -25.76 -17.72 4.57
N ARG A 290 -25.44 -17.59 3.27
CA ARG A 290 -26.04 -18.45 2.23
C ARG A 290 -25.75 -19.94 2.44
N GLN A 291 -24.53 -20.31 2.85
CA GLN A 291 -24.19 -21.70 3.16
C GLN A 291 -24.93 -22.22 4.41
N SER A 292 -25.12 -21.36 5.41
CA SER A 292 -25.88 -21.69 6.62
C SER A 292 -27.37 -21.89 6.31
N GLU A 293 -27.94 -21.04 5.46
CA GLU A 293 -29.32 -21.20 4.97
C GLU A 293 -29.50 -22.46 4.12
N ALA A 294 -28.55 -22.79 3.23
CA ALA A 294 -28.56 -24.03 2.45
C ALA A 294 -28.49 -25.27 3.35
N GLY A 295 -27.59 -25.27 4.34
CA GLY A 295 -27.48 -26.36 5.31
C GLY A 295 -28.73 -26.50 6.20
N GLN A 296 -29.42 -25.41 6.53
CA GLN A 296 -30.71 -25.46 7.23
C GLN A 296 -31.84 -26.02 6.34
N ARG A 297 -31.85 -25.70 5.05
CA ARG A 297 -32.79 -26.28 4.08
C ARG A 297 -32.58 -27.78 3.90
N ASP A 298 -31.33 -28.24 3.81
CA ASP A 298 -31.00 -29.67 3.69
C ASP A 298 -31.36 -30.46 4.95
N ARG A 299 -31.21 -29.88 6.15
CA ARG A 299 -31.67 -30.50 7.41
C ARG A 299 -33.20 -30.57 7.49
N ARG A 300 -33.92 -29.59 6.94
CA ARG A 300 -35.39 -29.64 6.83
C ARG A 300 -35.86 -30.68 5.81
N ALA A 301 -35.11 -30.89 4.72
CA ALA A 301 -35.40 -31.93 3.73
C ALA A 301 -35.08 -33.35 4.26
N GLY A 302 -33.95 -33.54 4.94
CA GLY A 302 -33.52 -34.85 5.49
C GLY A 302 -34.26 -35.29 6.76
N GLY A 303 -35.04 -34.41 7.39
CA GLY A 303 -35.92 -34.74 8.53
C GLY A 303 -37.22 -35.46 8.13
N ALA A 304 -37.61 -35.39 6.86
CA ALA A 304 -38.82 -36.04 6.36
C ALA A 304 -38.63 -37.54 6.04
N ASP A 305 -37.39 -38.00 5.80
CA ASP A 305 -37.11 -39.36 5.33
C ASP A 305 -36.76 -40.39 6.43
N ARG A 306 -36.69 -40.00 7.71
CA ARG A 306 -36.40 -40.94 8.83
C ARG A 306 -37.64 -41.58 9.47
N ALA A 307 -38.79 -41.49 8.82
CA ALA A 307 -40.02 -42.13 9.30
C ALA A 307 -40.51 -43.25 8.36
N ALA A 308 -39.65 -44.21 7.99
CA ALA A 308 -40.11 -45.49 7.43
C ALA A 308 -39.04 -46.60 7.43
N GLY A 309 -39.22 -47.61 8.31
CA GLY A 309 -38.79 -49.01 8.14
C GLY A 309 -37.32 -49.35 8.47
N ALA A 310 -36.97 -50.52 9.03
CA ALA A 310 -37.72 -51.75 9.27
C ALA A 310 -37.00 -52.64 10.31
N GLU A 311 -37.78 -53.35 11.13
CA GLU A 311 -37.35 -54.49 11.96
C GLU A 311 -37.54 -55.81 11.20
N LEU A 312 -36.68 -56.81 11.48
CA LEU A 312 -36.83 -58.28 11.38
C LEU A 312 -35.40 -58.86 11.57
N GLY A 313 -35.04 -59.79 12.45
CA GLY A 313 -35.66 -60.65 13.46
C GLY A 313 -34.74 -61.88 13.62
N ASP A 314 -34.56 -62.48 14.82
CA ASP A 314 -34.46 -63.96 14.95
C ASP A 314 -34.54 -64.51 16.41
N SER A 315 -35.29 -65.62 16.48
CA SER A 315 -35.35 -66.83 17.33
C SER A 315 -35.20 -66.88 18.88
N ARG A 316 -36.35 -67.17 19.51
CA ARG A 316 -36.71 -68.24 20.49
C ARG A 316 -35.92 -68.45 21.81
N ARG A 317 -36.63 -68.28 22.94
CA ARG A 317 -36.69 -69.27 24.05
C ARG A 317 -37.97 -69.13 24.90
N GLN A 318 -38.41 -70.26 25.45
CA GLN A 318 -39.68 -70.55 26.14
C GLN A 318 -39.82 -69.94 27.55
N GLY A 319 -41.07 -69.76 28.03
CA GLY A 319 -41.39 -69.90 29.46
C GLY A 319 -42.51 -69.00 30.04
N ARG A 320 -43.74 -69.55 30.09
CA ARG A 320 -44.79 -69.50 31.14
C ARG A 320 -45.05 -68.28 32.06
N ASP A 321 -46.36 -68.02 32.18
CA ASP A 321 -47.19 -67.65 33.35
C ASP A 321 -47.12 -66.25 34.00
N GLY A 322 -48.29 -65.62 34.13
CA GLY A 322 -48.77 -65.12 35.43
C GLY A 322 -48.89 -63.62 35.69
N ASP A 323 -50.14 -63.15 35.68
CA ASP A 323 -50.79 -62.33 36.73
C ASP A 323 -50.56 -60.79 36.90
N ARG A 324 -51.73 -60.12 36.99
CA ARG A 324 -52.19 -58.90 37.68
C ARG A 324 -51.25 -57.78 38.21
N GLY A 325 -51.84 -56.58 38.20
CA GLY A 325 -51.65 -55.51 39.21
C GLY A 325 -51.27 -54.16 38.58
N ASP A 326 -52.20 -53.25 38.30
CA ASP A 326 -52.78 -52.26 39.23
C ASP A 326 -51.73 -51.34 39.89
N SER A 327 -51.78 -50.03 39.61
CA SER A 327 -51.74 -48.95 40.62
C SER A 327 -51.51 -47.55 40.03
N LYS A 328 -52.38 -46.65 40.49
CA LYS A 328 -52.42 -45.19 40.38
C LYS A 328 -51.19 -44.49 40.99
N CYS A 329 -51.01 -43.22 40.62
CA CYS A 329 -50.80 -42.04 41.50
C CYS A 329 -50.63 -40.80 40.58
N GLN A 330 -51.66 -39.98 40.34
CA GLN A 330 -52.12 -38.81 41.12
C GLN A 330 -51.02 -37.80 41.53
N HIS A 331 -51.15 -36.56 41.00
CA HIS A 331 -51.15 -35.25 41.68
C HIS A 331 -51.27 -34.17 40.56
N LYS A 332 -52.44 -33.56 40.27
CA LYS A 332 -53.02 -32.30 40.84
C LYS A 332 -51.94 -31.29 41.27
N ALA A 333 -51.91 -30.02 40.85
CA ALA A 333 -52.97 -29.02 40.61
C ALA A 333 -52.53 -28.03 39.51
N GLY A 334 -53.35 -27.26 38.79
CA GLY A 334 -54.75 -26.89 38.96
C GLY A 334 -54.92 -25.51 39.59
N TRP A 335 -54.86 -24.42 38.81
CA TRP A 335 -55.63 -23.20 39.08
C TRP A 335 -56.32 -22.71 37.80
N ARG A 336 -57.61 -22.38 37.99
CA ARG A 336 -58.71 -22.22 37.03
C ARG A 336 -58.97 -20.71 36.77
N VAL A 337 -59.26 -20.31 35.53
CA VAL A 337 -60.59 -20.04 34.88
C VAL A 337 -61.27 -18.73 35.28
N GLY A 338 -61.71 -17.98 34.26
CA GLY A 338 -62.73 -16.92 34.36
C GLY A 338 -63.05 -16.23 33.02
N ASP A 339 -63.76 -16.95 32.14
CA ASP A 339 -64.46 -16.57 30.89
C ASP A 339 -65.78 -15.78 31.19
N PRO A 340 -66.75 -15.44 30.28
CA PRO A 340 -66.85 -15.60 28.80
C PRO A 340 -67.65 -14.50 28.00
N ALA A 341 -67.85 -14.80 26.70
CA ALA A 341 -69.01 -14.55 25.78
C ALA A 341 -68.86 -13.40 24.75
N GLY A 342 -69.22 -13.51 23.45
CA GLY A 342 -69.80 -14.49 22.51
C GLY A 342 -69.59 -13.92 21.07
N GLN A 343 -69.79 -14.54 19.90
CA GLN A 343 -70.80 -15.47 19.36
C GLN A 343 -70.31 -16.13 18.05
N SER A 344 -70.70 -17.40 17.85
CA SER A 344 -71.06 -18.18 16.62
C SER A 344 -71.02 -17.53 15.21
N ARG A 345 -70.74 -18.20 14.07
CA ARG A 345 -71.28 -19.49 13.54
C ARG A 345 -70.43 -20.11 12.39
N ASP A 346 -70.51 -21.45 12.32
CA ASP A 346 -70.47 -22.47 11.24
C ASP A 346 -70.47 -22.04 9.75
N GLY A 347 -69.97 -22.81 8.75
CA GLY A 347 -69.46 -24.19 8.74
C GLY A 347 -69.14 -24.74 7.33
N VAL A 348 -68.40 -25.86 7.32
CA VAL A 348 -68.42 -27.06 6.44
C VAL A 348 -68.45 -26.96 4.90
N GLY A 349 -67.50 -27.65 4.24
CA GLY A 349 -67.67 -28.21 2.88
C GLY A 349 -66.39 -28.79 2.28
N ARG A 350 -66.39 -30.09 1.97
CA ARG A 350 -65.25 -30.94 1.55
C ARG A 350 -65.36 -31.33 0.06
N HIS A 351 -64.27 -31.91 -0.49
CA HIS A 351 -64.10 -32.72 -1.73
C HIS A 351 -63.41 -32.02 -2.91
N SER A 352 -62.61 -32.63 -3.79
CA SER A 352 -61.66 -33.79 -3.82
C SER A 352 -61.26 -33.99 -5.30
N GLN A 353 -59.99 -34.36 -5.57
CA GLN A 353 -59.45 -34.96 -6.83
C GLN A 353 -59.48 -34.04 -8.09
N GLY A 354 -58.50 -33.97 -9.00
CA GLY A 354 -57.37 -34.82 -9.36
C GLY A 354 -57.49 -35.17 -10.86
N HIS A 355 -56.58 -34.71 -11.73
CA HIS A 355 -56.03 -35.48 -12.87
C HIS A 355 -55.00 -34.70 -13.71
N GLU A 356 -54.02 -35.48 -14.18
CA GLU A 356 -52.83 -35.18 -14.99
C GLU A 356 -53.09 -35.09 -16.52
N GLY A 357 -52.04 -34.70 -17.27
CA GLY A 357 -51.84 -35.04 -18.70
C GLY A 357 -51.32 -33.86 -19.54
N ARG A 358 -50.02 -33.58 -19.71
CA ARG A 358 -48.93 -34.25 -20.48
C ARG A 358 -48.97 -34.07 -22.02
N SER A 359 -47.80 -33.66 -22.56
CA SER A 359 -47.29 -33.78 -23.95
C SER A 359 -47.93 -32.93 -25.05
N ARG A 360 -47.28 -32.58 -26.17
CA ARG A 360 -45.89 -32.46 -26.69
C ARG A 360 -46.11 -31.98 -28.13
N GLY A 361 -45.26 -31.13 -28.69
CA GLY A 361 -45.36 -30.79 -30.13
C GLY A 361 -44.19 -29.97 -30.63
N THR A 362 -43.16 -30.68 -31.11
CA THR A 362 -42.00 -30.19 -31.87
C THR A 362 -42.38 -29.84 -33.32
N GLY A 363 -41.72 -28.83 -33.91
CA GLY A 363 -41.69 -28.59 -35.35
C GLY A 363 -40.42 -27.84 -35.76
N GLN A 364 -39.50 -28.54 -36.43
CA GLN A 364 -38.24 -28.07 -37.02
C GLN A 364 -38.42 -27.66 -38.49
N GLY A 365 -37.49 -26.81 -38.98
CA GLY A 365 -37.00 -26.77 -40.37
C GLY A 365 -37.54 -25.61 -41.23
N SER A 366 -36.82 -25.00 -42.17
CA SER A 366 -35.39 -24.94 -42.56
C SER A 366 -35.34 -24.06 -43.83
N ARG A 367 -34.31 -23.19 -43.97
CA ARG A 367 -33.57 -22.76 -45.21
C ARG A 367 -34.39 -22.23 -46.43
N GLU A 368 -33.99 -21.32 -47.32
CA GLU A 368 -32.78 -20.65 -47.87
C GLU A 368 -33.35 -19.45 -48.71
N GLY A 369 -32.68 -18.41 -49.21
CA GLY A 369 -31.27 -18.08 -49.39
C GLY A 369 -31.09 -16.68 -50.04
N ARG A 370 -29.89 -16.13 -49.78
CA ARG A 370 -29.00 -15.26 -50.59
C ARG A 370 -29.49 -14.00 -51.34
N GLY A 371 -28.88 -12.87 -50.97
CA GLY A 371 -28.50 -11.75 -51.85
C GLY A 371 -27.28 -11.02 -51.24
N ARG A 372 -26.19 -10.88 -52.00
CA ARG A 372 -24.85 -10.44 -51.55
C ARG A 372 -24.58 -9.03 -52.09
N SER A 373 -24.27 -8.07 -51.21
CA SER A 373 -23.54 -6.83 -51.58
C SER A 373 -22.68 -6.42 -50.39
N GLU A 374 -21.41 -6.15 -50.67
CA GLU A 374 -20.34 -5.92 -49.69
C GLU A 374 -20.54 -4.63 -48.90
N SER A 375 -20.55 -4.77 -47.57
CA SER A 375 -20.39 -3.67 -46.63
C SER A 375 -19.46 -4.14 -45.51
N VAL A 376 -18.34 -3.44 -45.35
CA VAL A 376 -17.34 -3.68 -44.29
C VAL A 376 -18.05 -3.66 -42.94
N GLY A 377 -18.04 -4.81 -42.27
CA GLY A 377 -18.84 -5.09 -41.10
C GLY A 377 -18.24 -4.53 -39.82
N MET A 378 -19.14 -4.14 -38.94
CA MET A 378 -18.99 -3.71 -37.56
C MET A 378 -18.28 -4.78 -36.68
N GLU A 379 -16.99 -5.00 -36.91
CA GLU A 379 -16.12 -5.86 -36.08
C GLU A 379 -14.98 -5.09 -35.40
N ASP A 380 -14.61 -3.92 -35.91
CA ASP A 380 -13.56 -3.07 -35.30
C ASP A 380 -14.05 -2.13 -34.18
N PHE A 381 -15.33 -2.18 -33.82
CA PHE A 381 -15.87 -1.42 -32.68
C PHE A 381 -16.06 -2.27 -31.41
N ARG A 382 -15.78 -3.58 -31.48
CA ARG A 382 -15.79 -4.48 -30.30
C ARG A 382 -14.42 -4.64 -29.64
N SER A 383 -13.33 -4.30 -30.32
CA SER A 383 -11.97 -4.43 -29.78
C SER A 383 -11.52 -3.30 -28.84
N HIS A 384 -12.37 -2.29 -28.59
CA HIS A 384 -12.05 -1.16 -27.69
C HIS A 384 -13.03 -0.97 -26.52
N LEU A 385 -13.93 -1.94 -26.28
CA LEU A 385 -14.82 -1.97 -25.11
C LEU A 385 -14.61 -3.19 -24.20
N ASP A 386 -13.68 -4.10 -24.54
CA ASP A 386 -13.31 -5.25 -23.69
C ASP A 386 -12.31 -4.91 -22.57
N GLY A 387 -11.75 -3.69 -22.57
CA GLY A 387 -10.80 -3.23 -21.54
C GLY A 387 -11.43 -2.63 -20.28
N PHE A 388 -12.73 -2.31 -20.29
CA PHE A 388 -13.37 -1.57 -19.19
C PHE A 388 -14.42 -2.40 -18.42
N SER A 389 -14.89 -3.51 -18.99
CA SER A 389 -15.87 -4.42 -18.35
C SER A 389 -15.24 -5.56 -17.53
N ALA A 390 -13.91 -5.73 -17.56
CA ALA A 390 -13.22 -6.83 -16.86
C ALA A 390 -12.95 -6.54 -15.36
N VAL A 391 -13.11 -5.29 -14.90
CA VAL A 391 -12.73 -4.88 -13.54
C VAL A 391 -13.85 -5.08 -12.50
N TYR A 392 -15.12 -5.22 -12.91
CA TYR A 392 -16.25 -5.49 -12.00
C TYR A 392 -17.27 -6.49 -12.55
N ALA A 393 -16.79 -7.64 -13.02
CA ALA A 393 -17.65 -8.81 -13.23
C ALA A 393 -17.99 -9.46 -11.87
N SER A 394 -19.26 -9.85 -11.68
CA SER A 394 -19.72 -10.52 -10.47
C SER A 394 -18.89 -11.78 -10.16
N ALA A 395 -18.84 -12.25 -8.91
CA ALA A 395 -18.15 -13.49 -8.58
C ALA A 395 -18.70 -14.70 -9.37
N ALA A 396 -19.96 -14.65 -9.83
CA ALA A 396 -20.54 -15.66 -10.72
C ALA A 396 -19.95 -15.58 -12.14
N ASP A 397 -19.72 -14.39 -12.68
CA ASP A 397 -19.14 -14.20 -14.02
C ASP A 397 -17.65 -14.52 -14.06
N ARG A 398 -16.92 -14.31 -12.96
CA ARG A 398 -15.52 -14.79 -12.80
C ARG A 398 -15.42 -16.31 -12.63
N ILE A 399 -16.51 -16.96 -12.24
CA ILE A 399 -16.62 -18.43 -12.17
C ILE A 399 -17.01 -19.01 -13.54
N VAL A 400 -17.79 -18.28 -14.36
CA VAL A 400 -18.06 -18.67 -15.75
C VAL A 400 -16.83 -18.46 -16.66
N ALA A 401 -15.97 -17.49 -16.36
CA ALA A 401 -14.67 -17.34 -17.04
C ALA A 401 -13.65 -18.46 -16.72
N LEU A 402 -13.95 -19.34 -15.75
CA LEU A 402 -13.22 -20.59 -15.50
C LEU A 402 -13.85 -21.80 -16.22
N ALA A 403 -14.86 -21.59 -17.07
CA ALA A 403 -15.71 -22.64 -17.63
C ALA A 403 -15.94 -22.61 -19.16
N ASP A 404 -15.21 -21.82 -19.97
CA ASP A 404 -15.35 -21.87 -21.44
C ASP A 404 -14.12 -22.48 -22.14
N PRO A 405 -14.25 -23.58 -22.90
CA PRO A 405 -13.21 -24.09 -23.77
C PRO A 405 -13.39 -23.58 -25.21
N GLY A 406 -12.51 -22.70 -25.68
CA GLY A 406 -12.37 -22.40 -27.11
C GLY A 406 -11.27 -21.36 -27.36
N THR A 407 -10.39 -21.47 -28.35
CA THR A 407 -10.37 -22.29 -29.56
C THR A 407 -8.92 -22.40 -30.07
N GLN A 408 -8.44 -23.61 -30.34
CA GLN A 408 -7.52 -23.87 -31.45
C GLN A 408 -7.53 -25.36 -31.80
N ASP A 409 -7.61 -25.63 -33.10
CA ASP A 409 -7.74 -26.94 -33.73
C ASP A 409 -6.65 -27.91 -33.31
N ASP A 410 -7.07 -29.06 -32.77
CA ASP A 410 -6.18 -30.19 -32.47
C ASP A 410 -6.44 -31.33 -33.48
N LYS A 411 -5.37 -31.71 -34.19
CA LYS A 411 -5.24 -33.03 -34.83
C LYS A 411 -3.95 -33.66 -34.30
N GLY A 412 -4.08 -34.52 -33.30
CA GLY A 412 -2.98 -35.41 -32.90
C GLY A 412 -3.19 -36.06 -31.53
N GLY A 413 -3.80 -37.24 -31.50
CA GLY A 413 -4.25 -37.89 -30.27
C GLY A 413 -3.16 -38.52 -29.38
N GLY A 414 -3.56 -38.80 -28.13
CA GLY A 414 -2.84 -39.67 -27.20
C GLY A 414 -3.28 -39.57 -25.73
N ASN A 415 -4.28 -40.38 -25.34
CA ASN A 415 -4.58 -40.86 -23.97
C ASN A 415 -4.47 -39.87 -22.78
N VAL A 416 -5.38 -38.90 -22.67
CA VAL A 416 -5.65 -38.16 -21.41
C VAL A 416 -7.17 -37.95 -21.20
N ALA A 417 -7.99 -38.93 -21.56
CA ALA A 417 -9.45 -38.81 -21.44
C ALA A 417 -10.01 -39.38 -20.12
N THR A 418 -9.20 -40.10 -19.33
CA THR A 418 -9.71 -40.85 -18.15
C THR A 418 -9.46 -40.14 -16.81
N THR A 419 -8.72 -39.03 -16.78
CA THR A 419 -8.39 -38.31 -15.53
C THR A 419 -9.22 -37.05 -15.28
N GLN A 420 -10.12 -36.66 -16.19
CA GLN A 420 -10.99 -35.48 -16.02
C GLN A 420 -12.38 -35.80 -15.45
N ALA A 421 -12.78 -37.08 -15.41
CA ALA A 421 -14.13 -37.47 -14.98
C ALA A 421 -14.29 -37.72 -13.47
N GLN A 422 -13.22 -37.57 -12.67
CA GLN A 422 -13.20 -38.02 -11.27
C GLN A 422 -12.64 -36.98 -10.29
N VAL A 423 -13.01 -35.70 -10.42
CA VAL A 423 -12.81 -34.69 -9.36
C VAL A 423 -14.04 -33.76 -9.30
N LYS A 424 -15.14 -34.23 -8.70
CA LYS A 424 -16.11 -33.35 -8.04
C LYS A 424 -15.50 -32.86 -6.70
N GLY A 425 -14.34 -32.21 -6.77
CA GLY A 425 -13.45 -32.02 -5.63
C GLY A 425 -13.51 -30.63 -5.02
N ASP A 426 -13.25 -30.59 -3.71
CA ASP A 426 -13.04 -29.41 -2.87
C ASP A 426 -12.14 -28.33 -3.50
N ARG A 427 -12.48 -27.05 -3.31
CA ARG A 427 -11.79 -25.85 -3.87
C ARG A 427 -10.28 -25.86 -3.55
N THR A 428 -9.87 -26.32 -2.37
CA THR A 428 -8.44 -26.47 -2.01
C THR A 428 -7.70 -27.43 -2.95
N SER A 429 -8.30 -28.59 -3.23
CA SER A 429 -7.66 -29.61 -4.07
C SER A 429 -7.51 -29.13 -5.52
N GLN A 430 -8.45 -28.31 -6.00
CA GLN A 430 -8.35 -27.68 -7.32
C GLN A 430 -7.22 -26.63 -7.37
N ALA A 431 -7.08 -25.81 -6.32
CA ALA A 431 -6.01 -24.82 -6.24
C ALA A 431 -4.61 -25.47 -6.21
N ILE A 432 -4.45 -26.53 -5.41
CA ILE A 432 -3.23 -27.35 -5.37
C ILE A 432 -2.91 -27.89 -6.76
N ALA A 433 -3.88 -28.56 -7.41
CA ALA A 433 -3.67 -29.17 -8.72
C ALA A 433 -3.28 -28.14 -9.80
N ARG A 434 -3.88 -26.94 -9.79
CA ARG A 434 -3.52 -25.86 -10.72
C ARG A 434 -2.11 -25.34 -10.51
N GLN A 435 -1.70 -25.12 -9.25
CA GLN A 435 -0.34 -24.68 -8.94
C GLN A 435 0.70 -25.74 -9.32
N LEU A 436 0.47 -27.01 -8.97
CA LEU A 436 1.36 -28.11 -9.32
C LEU A 436 1.48 -28.26 -10.84
N LYS A 437 0.36 -28.19 -11.58
CA LYS A 437 0.36 -28.24 -13.05
C LYS A 437 1.18 -27.10 -13.67
N ALA A 438 1.07 -25.88 -13.12
CA ALA A 438 1.81 -24.73 -13.62
C ALA A 438 3.31 -24.80 -13.30
N MET A 439 3.68 -25.30 -12.12
CA MET A 439 5.09 -25.52 -11.77
C MET A 439 5.70 -26.65 -12.62
N GLY A 440 4.97 -27.73 -12.85
CA GLY A 440 5.34 -28.79 -13.79
C GLY A 440 6.62 -29.55 -13.38
N CYS A 441 6.78 -29.82 -12.08
CA CYS A 441 7.84 -30.67 -11.56
C CYS A 441 7.28 -32.05 -11.19
N ASP A 442 8.11 -33.08 -11.26
CA ASP A 442 7.70 -34.44 -10.90
C ASP A 442 7.67 -34.66 -9.38
N LEU A 443 8.49 -33.89 -8.66
CA LEU A 443 8.73 -34.03 -7.22
C LEU A 443 8.82 -32.66 -6.53
N TYR A 444 8.21 -32.57 -5.35
CA TYR A 444 8.10 -31.34 -4.57
C TYR A 444 8.47 -31.58 -3.11
N ASP A 445 9.14 -30.60 -2.51
CA ASP A 445 9.22 -30.50 -1.06
C ASP A 445 8.00 -29.73 -0.55
N ILE A 446 7.21 -30.35 0.31
CA ILE A 446 6.14 -29.72 1.07
C ILE A 446 6.65 -29.38 2.46
N GLY A 447 6.68 -28.08 2.75
CA GLY A 447 7.10 -27.52 4.02
C GLY A 447 5.90 -27.21 4.92
N ILE A 448 5.91 -27.71 6.14
CA ILE A 448 4.84 -27.49 7.12
C ILE A 448 5.49 -26.81 8.31
N ARG A 449 5.21 -25.51 8.46
CA ARG A 449 5.82 -24.69 9.50
C ARG A 449 4.81 -24.37 10.57
N ASP A 450 5.11 -24.75 11.80
CA ASP A 450 4.34 -24.32 12.96
C ASP A 450 4.51 -22.80 13.14
N SER A 451 3.41 -22.06 13.11
CA SER A 451 3.44 -20.59 13.22
C SER A 451 3.81 -20.10 14.62
N ALA A 452 3.57 -20.90 15.67
CA ALA A 452 3.86 -20.57 17.05
C ALA A 452 5.30 -20.94 17.44
N THR A 453 5.77 -22.12 17.05
CA THR A 453 7.13 -22.60 17.41
C THR A 453 8.17 -22.32 16.34
N GLY A 454 7.76 -22.00 15.12
CA GLY A 454 8.63 -21.77 13.97
C GLY A 454 9.26 -23.03 13.40
N LYS A 455 9.00 -24.21 13.99
CA LYS A 455 9.58 -25.49 13.59
C LYS A 455 9.06 -25.91 12.21
N MET A 456 9.98 -26.30 11.33
CA MET A 456 9.69 -26.75 9.97
C MET A 456 9.73 -28.27 9.88
N MET A 457 8.72 -28.86 9.25
CA MET A 457 8.70 -30.26 8.82
C MET A 457 8.67 -30.31 7.29
N ASN A 458 9.60 -31.05 6.68
CA ASN A 458 9.66 -31.20 5.23
C ASN A 458 9.21 -32.61 4.84
N ARG A 459 8.47 -32.72 3.74
CA ARG A 459 8.09 -33.99 3.11
C ARG A 459 8.33 -33.87 1.61
N GLU A 460 9.11 -34.78 1.05
CA GLU A 460 9.31 -34.88 -0.39
C GLU A 460 8.21 -35.78 -0.96
N TRP A 461 7.43 -35.27 -1.91
CA TRP A 461 6.26 -35.95 -2.48
C TRP A 461 6.12 -35.71 -3.98
N THR A 462 5.57 -36.70 -4.67
CA THR A 462 5.13 -36.58 -6.06
C THR A 462 3.86 -35.75 -6.17
N LEU A 463 3.54 -35.27 -7.38
CA LEU A 463 2.31 -34.50 -7.64
C LEU A 463 1.05 -35.22 -7.14
N GLN A 464 0.97 -36.54 -7.34
CA GLN A 464 -0.18 -37.35 -6.91
C GLN A 464 -0.24 -37.46 -5.38
N GLU A 465 0.88 -37.72 -4.72
CA GLU A 465 0.95 -37.82 -3.26
C GLU A 465 0.57 -36.50 -2.58
N VAL A 466 0.94 -35.35 -3.14
CA VAL A 466 0.53 -34.03 -2.60
C VAL A 466 -1.00 -33.88 -2.63
N VAL A 467 -1.64 -34.30 -3.73
CA VAL A 467 -3.11 -34.24 -3.87
C VAL A 467 -3.79 -35.25 -2.95
N GLU A 468 -3.27 -36.46 -2.82
CA GLU A 468 -3.79 -37.50 -1.92
C GLU A 468 -3.67 -37.10 -0.45
N ASN A 469 -2.56 -36.45 -0.06
CA ASN A 469 -2.34 -35.97 1.30
C ASN A 469 -2.98 -34.59 1.59
N ALA A 470 -3.74 -34.01 0.66
CA ALA A 470 -4.37 -32.71 0.83
C ALA A 470 -5.30 -32.64 2.07
N ALA A 471 -6.01 -33.73 2.40
CA ALA A 471 -6.84 -33.80 3.59
C ALA A 471 -6.02 -33.69 4.90
N TRP A 472 -4.86 -34.33 4.92
CA TRP A 472 -3.94 -34.24 6.05
C TRP A 472 -3.32 -32.84 6.15
N LEU A 473 -2.92 -32.25 5.02
CA LEU A 473 -2.41 -30.86 4.99
C LEU A 473 -3.46 -29.85 5.48
N LYS A 474 -4.75 -30.04 5.17
CA LYS A 474 -5.84 -29.19 5.70
C LYS A 474 -5.92 -29.28 7.21
N ARG A 475 -5.77 -30.49 7.76
CA ARG A 475 -5.74 -30.70 9.22
C ARG A 475 -4.54 -30.01 9.85
N MET A 476 -3.35 -30.12 9.27
CA MET A 476 -2.16 -29.42 9.75
C MET A 476 -2.36 -27.90 9.71
N ASN A 477 -2.92 -27.39 8.61
CA ASN A 477 -3.18 -25.97 8.46
C ASN A 477 -4.19 -25.43 9.50
N ALA A 478 -5.28 -26.16 9.72
CA ALA A 478 -6.27 -25.82 10.75
C ALA A 478 -5.70 -25.89 12.19
N GLN A 479 -4.59 -26.59 12.41
CA GLN A 479 -3.87 -26.64 13.68
C GLN A 479 -2.87 -25.50 13.88
N GLY A 480 -2.80 -24.52 12.97
CA GLY A 480 -1.88 -23.39 13.10
C GLY A 480 -0.62 -23.48 12.23
N ASN A 481 -0.52 -24.44 11.32
CA ASN A 481 0.66 -24.62 10.48
C ASN A 481 0.52 -23.93 9.11
N ASP A 482 1.56 -23.20 8.71
CA ASP A 482 1.71 -22.68 7.37
C ASP A 482 2.20 -23.77 6.40
N ILE A 483 1.58 -23.86 5.22
CA ILE A 483 1.93 -24.85 4.19
C ILE A 483 2.70 -24.17 3.05
N TYR A 484 3.87 -24.71 2.75
CA TYR A 484 4.81 -24.23 1.75
C TYR A 484 5.10 -25.32 0.73
N ILE A 485 5.58 -24.90 -0.44
CA ILE A 485 5.98 -25.77 -1.54
C ILE A 485 7.21 -25.20 -2.24
N ARG A 486 8.10 -26.10 -2.66
CA ARG A 486 9.15 -25.82 -3.65
C ARG A 486 9.42 -27.07 -4.47
N PRO A 487 10.04 -26.96 -5.65
CA PRO A 487 10.59 -28.13 -6.34
C PRO A 487 11.59 -28.86 -5.43
N ALA A 488 11.57 -30.20 -5.44
CA ALA A 488 12.52 -30.99 -4.67
C ALA A 488 13.96 -30.74 -5.17
N GLU A 489 14.96 -30.89 -4.28
CA GLU A 489 16.37 -30.67 -4.62
C GLU A 489 16.87 -31.60 -5.74
N SER A 490 16.30 -32.81 -5.80
CA SER A 490 16.58 -33.81 -6.83
C SER A 490 15.84 -33.56 -8.16
N ALA A 491 14.87 -32.64 -8.19
CA ALA A 491 14.05 -32.38 -9.37
C ALA A 491 14.81 -31.52 -10.40
N ARG A 492 14.65 -31.85 -11.68
CA ARG A 492 15.16 -31.02 -12.80
C ARG A 492 14.12 -29.96 -13.14
N HIS A 493 14.43 -28.69 -12.88
CA HIS A 493 13.51 -27.59 -13.15
C HIS A 493 14.26 -26.28 -13.45
N GLY A 494 13.57 -25.36 -14.12
CA GLY A 494 14.02 -23.98 -14.34
C GLY A 494 13.14 -22.94 -13.65
N LEU A 495 12.54 -23.29 -12.52
CA LEU A 495 11.69 -22.37 -11.74
C LEU A 495 12.51 -21.50 -10.79
N VAL A 496 12.16 -20.22 -10.73
CA VAL A 496 12.71 -19.20 -9.84
C VAL A 496 11.54 -18.55 -9.09
N LEU A 497 11.64 -18.44 -7.77
CA LEU A 497 10.66 -17.73 -6.95
C LEU A 497 11.04 -16.26 -6.85
N VAL A 498 10.04 -15.40 -6.96
CA VAL A 498 10.12 -13.97 -6.63
C VAL A 498 9.00 -13.70 -5.63
N ASP A 499 9.36 -13.27 -4.41
CA ASP A 499 8.44 -13.08 -3.29
C ASP A 499 8.26 -11.58 -2.98
N ASP A 500 7.16 -11.25 -2.29
CA ASP A 500 6.78 -9.88 -1.89
C ASP A 500 6.51 -8.91 -3.06
N LEU A 501 5.73 -9.36 -4.05
CA LEU A 501 5.35 -8.58 -5.23
C LEU A 501 3.99 -7.88 -5.04
N SER A 502 3.84 -6.71 -5.64
CA SER A 502 2.55 -6.03 -5.84
C SER A 502 1.90 -6.41 -7.17
N SER A 503 0.66 -5.96 -7.41
CA SER A 503 0.01 -6.15 -8.72
C SER A 503 0.72 -5.38 -9.84
N PHE A 504 1.32 -4.22 -9.53
CA PHE A 504 2.04 -3.41 -10.52
C PHE A 504 3.32 -4.13 -10.97
N ASP A 505 4.03 -4.79 -10.05
CA ASP A 505 5.24 -5.54 -10.38
C ASP A 505 4.91 -6.73 -11.29
N LEU A 506 3.77 -7.42 -11.04
CA LEU A 506 3.31 -8.50 -11.90
C LEU A 506 2.98 -8.05 -13.32
N ASP A 507 2.47 -6.83 -13.50
CA ASP A 507 2.19 -6.28 -14.82
C ASP A 507 3.47 -5.84 -15.52
N ALA A 508 4.39 -5.17 -14.81
CA ALA A 508 5.73 -4.85 -15.31
C ALA A 508 6.48 -6.12 -15.75
N MET A 509 6.48 -7.18 -14.93
CA MET A 509 7.08 -8.48 -15.27
C MET A 509 6.55 -9.04 -16.59
N LYS A 510 5.24 -8.93 -16.87
CA LYS A 510 4.66 -9.40 -18.13
C LYS A 510 5.09 -8.55 -19.32
N GLU A 511 5.03 -7.23 -19.19
CA GLU A 511 5.44 -6.29 -20.25
C GLU A 511 6.91 -6.46 -20.63
N GLU A 512 7.71 -6.80 -19.64
CA GLU A 512 9.14 -7.01 -19.76
C GLU A 512 9.55 -8.42 -20.24
N GLY A 513 8.58 -9.32 -20.48
CA GLY A 513 8.83 -10.69 -20.93
C GLY A 513 9.38 -11.62 -19.84
N ARG A 514 9.12 -11.30 -18.57
CA ARG A 514 9.39 -12.13 -17.38
C ARG A 514 8.08 -12.74 -16.86
N GLU A 515 7.24 -13.23 -17.76
CA GLU A 515 5.90 -13.70 -17.44
C GLU A 515 5.94 -14.82 -16.37
N PRO A 516 5.16 -14.70 -15.27
CA PRO A 516 5.06 -15.76 -14.28
C PRO A 516 4.42 -17.03 -14.86
N ALA A 517 5.01 -18.18 -14.56
CA ALA A 517 4.41 -19.49 -14.78
C ALA A 517 3.25 -19.73 -13.80
N ALA A 518 3.39 -19.28 -12.55
CA ALA A 518 2.32 -19.25 -11.56
C ALA A 518 2.38 -17.98 -10.71
N VAL A 519 1.20 -17.41 -10.42
CA VAL A 519 1.05 -16.26 -9.51
C VAL A 519 0.19 -16.71 -8.33
N ILE A 520 0.74 -16.57 -7.13
CA ILE A 520 0.08 -16.96 -5.90
C ILE A 520 -0.05 -15.73 -5.02
N GLU A 521 -1.27 -15.43 -4.59
CA GLU A 521 -1.52 -14.39 -3.60
C GLU A 521 -1.35 -15.00 -2.21
N THR A 522 -0.36 -14.53 -1.46
CA THR A 522 0.01 -15.08 -0.14
C THR A 522 -0.84 -14.48 0.99
N SER A 523 -1.27 -13.23 0.79
CA SER A 523 -2.25 -12.49 1.59
C SER A 523 -2.83 -11.38 0.70
N PRO A 524 -3.94 -10.72 1.07
CA PRO A 524 -4.60 -9.74 0.19
C PRO A 524 -3.61 -8.72 -0.38
N LYS A 525 -3.57 -8.60 -1.72
CA LYS A 525 -2.67 -7.70 -2.49
C LYS A 525 -1.16 -7.98 -2.38
N ASN A 526 -0.75 -9.08 -1.75
CA ASN A 526 0.64 -9.51 -1.66
C ASN A 526 0.83 -10.80 -2.45
N TYR A 527 1.74 -10.78 -3.42
CA TYR A 527 1.89 -11.85 -4.39
C TYR A 527 3.29 -12.45 -4.34
N GLN A 528 3.38 -13.71 -4.74
CA GLN A 528 4.62 -14.38 -5.10
C GLN A 528 4.45 -14.93 -6.52
N ALA A 529 5.52 -14.86 -7.30
CA ALA A 529 5.55 -15.34 -8.68
C ALA A 529 6.59 -16.45 -8.82
N TRP A 530 6.18 -17.54 -9.47
CA TRP A 530 7.10 -18.55 -9.96
C TRP A 530 7.38 -18.27 -11.43
N VAL A 531 8.61 -17.88 -11.76
CA VAL A 531 9.06 -17.61 -13.13
C VAL A 531 9.80 -18.84 -13.65
N LYS A 532 9.39 -19.34 -14.82
CA LYS A 532 10.04 -20.49 -15.47
C LYS A 532 11.00 -19.98 -16.54
N VAL A 533 12.31 -20.04 -16.26
CA VAL A 533 13.34 -19.50 -17.16
C VAL A 533 13.83 -20.50 -18.20
N ALA A 534 13.71 -21.79 -17.91
CA ALA A 534 14.02 -22.88 -18.83
C ALA A 534 13.27 -24.16 -18.41
N ALA A 535 13.34 -25.22 -19.22
CA ALA A 535 12.90 -26.55 -18.79
C ALA A 535 13.75 -27.04 -17.60
N ASN A 536 15.05 -26.77 -17.63
CA ASN A 536 15.99 -27.13 -16.57
C ASN A 536 17.10 -26.06 -16.47
N ALA A 537 17.41 -25.60 -15.27
CA ALA A 537 18.50 -24.65 -15.01
C ALA A 537 19.27 -25.03 -13.73
N PRO A 538 20.63 -24.94 -13.72
CA PRO A 538 21.42 -25.22 -12.52
C PRO A 538 21.03 -24.34 -11.32
N ALA A 539 21.18 -24.86 -10.11
CA ALA A 539 20.81 -24.14 -8.89
C ALA A 539 21.53 -22.79 -8.74
N GLU A 540 22.81 -22.71 -9.12
CA GLU A 540 23.58 -21.47 -9.08
C GLU A 540 23.01 -20.40 -10.02
N HIS A 541 22.60 -20.81 -11.23
CA HIS A 541 21.99 -19.92 -12.21
C HIS A 541 20.62 -19.45 -11.70
N ARG A 542 19.79 -20.37 -11.20
CA ARG A 542 18.49 -20.02 -10.60
C ARG A 542 18.65 -19.04 -9.44
N GLY A 543 19.65 -19.23 -8.58
CA GLY A 543 19.93 -18.32 -7.48
C GLY A 543 20.44 -16.94 -7.93
N ALA A 544 21.27 -16.89 -8.98
CA ALA A 544 21.71 -15.63 -9.58
C ALA A 544 20.52 -14.85 -10.19
N ILE A 545 19.66 -15.55 -10.93
CA ILE A 545 18.44 -14.98 -11.50
C ILE A 545 17.48 -14.53 -10.41
N ALA A 546 17.27 -15.32 -9.36
CA ALA A 546 16.40 -14.95 -8.21
C ALA A 546 16.83 -13.61 -7.61
N ARG A 547 18.13 -13.45 -7.32
CA ARG A 547 18.69 -12.19 -6.79
C ARG A 547 18.57 -11.03 -7.76
N ARG A 548 18.63 -11.29 -9.07
CA ARG A 548 18.46 -10.25 -10.07
C ARG A 548 17.02 -9.79 -10.16
N LEU A 549 16.07 -10.72 -10.27
CA LEU A 549 14.64 -10.42 -10.29
C LEU A 549 14.19 -9.71 -9.00
N ALA A 550 14.70 -10.14 -7.83
CA ALA A 550 14.42 -9.47 -6.57
C ALA A 550 14.89 -8.00 -6.58
N ARG A 551 16.05 -7.70 -7.18
CA ARG A 551 16.53 -6.31 -7.34
C ARG A 551 15.77 -5.52 -8.39
N GLU A 552 15.35 -6.16 -9.49
CA GLU A 552 14.63 -5.49 -10.58
C GLU A 552 13.23 -5.03 -10.15
N TYR A 553 12.55 -5.82 -9.32
CA TYR A 553 11.17 -5.57 -8.90
C TYR A 553 11.02 -5.20 -7.41
N ASP A 554 12.11 -4.78 -6.75
CA ASP A 554 12.16 -4.44 -5.31
C ASP A 554 11.51 -5.51 -4.39
N ALA A 555 11.64 -6.78 -4.79
CA ALA A 555 11.11 -7.95 -4.12
C ALA A 555 12.04 -8.42 -2.98
N ASP A 556 11.53 -9.26 -2.07
CA ASP A 556 12.25 -9.64 -0.85
C ASP A 556 13.62 -10.31 -1.15
N PRO A 557 14.76 -9.65 -0.82
CA PRO A 557 16.09 -10.20 -1.06
C PRO A 557 16.40 -11.44 -0.21
N ALA A 558 15.75 -11.62 0.94
CA ALA A 558 15.94 -12.78 1.81
C ALA A 558 15.33 -14.06 1.21
N SER A 559 14.38 -13.88 0.29
CA SER A 559 13.71 -14.96 -0.45
C SER A 559 14.37 -15.29 -1.79
N ALA A 560 15.42 -14.53 -2.15
CA ALA A 560 16.12 -14.63 -3.42
C ALA A 560 17.23 -15.69 -3.43
N ASP A 561 16.84 -16.95 -3.27
CA ASP A 561 17.72 -18.11 -3.36
C ASP A 561 17.15 -19.22 -4.27
N SER A 562 17.97 -20.24 -4.57
CA SER A 562 17.59 -21.30 -5.50
C SER A 562 16.68 -22.38 -4.90
N HIS A 563 16.49 -22.40 -3.59
CA HIS A 563 15.73 -23.43 -2.88
C HIS A 563 14.66 -22.81 -1.95
N HIS A 564 14.28 -21.56 -2.21
CA HIS A 564 13.33 -20.86 -1.36
C HIS A 564 11.94 -21.51 -1.41
N TYR A 565 11.24 -21.46 -0.28
CA TYR A 565 9.88 -22.00 -0.15
C TYR A 565 8.84 -20.95 -0.54
N GLY A 566 8.00 -21.26 -1.52
CA GLY A 566 6.79 -20.49 -1.81
C GLY A 566 5.59 -21.00 -1.03
N ARG A 567 4.52 -20.22 -0.93
CA ARG A 567 3.21 -20.69 -0.41
C ARG A 567 2.54 -21.70 -1.33
N LEU A 568 1.92 -22.71 -0.74
CA LEU A 568 1.01 -23.62 -1.44
C LEU A 568 -0.42 -23.06 -1.37
N ALA A 569 -1.06 -22.86 -2.53
CA ALA A 569 -2.41 -22.34 -2.63
C ALA A 569 -3.45 -23.33 -2.11
N GLY A 570 -4.59 -22.80 -1.66
CA GLY A 570 -5.70 -23.58 -1.11
C GLY A 570 -5.65 -23.81 0.39
N PHE A 571 -4.74 -23.14 1.11
CA PHE A 571 -4.60 -23.15 2.57
C PHE A 571 -4.67 -21.73 3.13
N THR A 572 -4.94 -21.56 4.42
CA THR A 572 -4.89 -20.25 5.08
C THR A 572 -3.48 -19.89 5.52
N ASN A 573 -3.14 -18.60 5.49
CA ASN A 573 -1.89 -18.05 5.97
C ASN A 573 -1.97 -17.82 7.49
N GLN A 574 -1.21 -18.62 8.24
CA GLN A 574 -1.29 -18.71 9.70
C GLN A 574 -0.43 -17.66 10.41
N LYS A 575 0.35 -16.85 9.68
CA LYS A 575 1.22 -15.84 10.30
C LYS A 575 0.38 -14.77 11.05
N PRO A 576 0.70 -14.44 12.31
CA PRO A 576 -0.07 -13.49 13.11
C PRO A 576 -0.24 -12.11 12.46
N LYS A 577 0.79 -11.62 11.75
CA LYS A 577 0.75 -10.31 11.07
C LYS A 577 -0.32 -10.19 9.98
N HIS A 578 -0.80 -11.33 9.45
CA HIS A 578 -1.87 -11.37 8.45
C HIS A 578 -3.21 -11.82 9.05
N THR A 579 -3.24 -12.12 10.35
CA THR A 579 -4.48 -12.42 11.05
C THR A 579 -5.24 -11.12 11.25
N THR A 580 -6.47 -11.09 10.76
CA THR A 580 -7.36 -9.93 10.92
C THR A 580 -7.63 -9.65 12.40
N LYS A 581 -8.04 -8.42 12.73
CA LYS A 581 -8.40 -8.03 14.11
C LYS A 581 -9.50 -8.91 14.74
N THR A 582 -10.28 -9.61 13.91
CA THR A 582 -11.34 -10.53 14.32
C THR A 582 -10.90 -12.00 14.39
N GLY A 583 -9.60 -12.28 14.19
CA GLY A 583 -9.01 -13.61 14.31
C GLY A 583 -9.03 -14.46 13.05
N TYR A 584 -9.54 -13.94 11.92
CA TYR A 584 -9.55 -14.69 10.65
C TYR A 584 -8.21 -14.61 9.92
N GLN A 585 -7.85 -15.73 9.30
CA GLN A 585 -6.62 -15.91 8.52
C GLN A 585 -6.96 -15.94 7.03
N PRO A 586 -6.26 -15.16 6.19
CA PRO A 586 -6.56 -15.07 4.76
C PRO A 586 -6.18 -16.36 4.03
N TRP A 587 -6.90 -16.68 2.96
CA TRP A 587 -6.59 -17.80 2.08
C TRP A 587 -5.46 -17.45 1.11
N VAL A 588 -4.57 -18.41 0.88
CA VAL A 588 -3.55 -18.35 -0.18
C VAL A 588 -4.22 -18.78 -1.48
N LEU A 589 -4.20 -17.90 -2.49
CA LEU A 589 -4.95 -18.08 -3.74
C LEU A 589 -4.02 -18.26 -4.95
N CYS A 590 -4.34 -19.19 -5.83
CA CYS A 590 -3.67 -19.29 -7.13
C CYS A 590 -4.39 -18.39 -8.15
N ARG A 591 -3.80 -17.25 -8.48
CA ARG A 591 -4.38 -16.21 -9.37
C ARG A 591 -4.15 -16.53 -10.83
N ALA A 592 -2.94 -16.96 -11.18
CA ALA A 592 -2.57 -17.38 -12.53
C ALA A 592 -1.73 -18.66 -12.49
N SER A 593 -1.86 -19.49 -13.52
CA SER A 593 -1.26 -20.84 -13.57
C SER A 593 -0.98 -21.25 -15.02
N SER A 594 -0.31 -20.39 -15.78
CA SER A 594 -0.04 -20.59 -17.23
C SER A 594 0.91 -21.76 -17.48
N GLY A 595 1.89 -21.96 -16.59
CA GLY A 595 2.97 -22.95 -16.72
C GLY A 595 3.96 -22.70 -17.86
N GLN A 596 3.79 -21.59 -18.58
CA GLN A 596 4.63 -21.23 -19.71
C GLN A 596 5.99 -20.72 -19.24
N ALA A 597 7.01 -20.92 -20.08
CA ALA A 597 8.31 -20.30 -19.85
C ALA A 597 8.24 -18.80 -20.16
N ALA A 598 8.95 -18.00 -19.37
CA ALA A 598 9.07 -16.57 -19.62
C ALA A 598 9.77 -16.30 -20.96
N THR A 599 9.33 -15.27 -21.68
CA THR A 599 9.84 -14.90 -23.00
C THR A 599 11.36 -14.63 -22.96
N THR A 600 11.83 -13.95 -21.92
CA THR A 600 13.26 -13.65 -21.69
C THR A 600 14.00 -14.74 -20.91
N GLY A 601 13.34 -15.87 -20.61
CA GLY A 601 13.89 -16.99 -19.84
C GLY A 601 15.29 -17.46 -20.30
N PRO A 602 15.46 -17.82 -21.59
CA PRO A 602 16.76 -18.25 -22.11
C PRO A 602 17.87 -17.19 -21.98
N GLN A 603 17.52 -15.92 -22.18
CA GLN A 603 18.45 -14.80 -22.04
C GLN A 603 18.90 -14.65 -20.58
N MET A 604 17.98 -14.71 -19.62
CA MET A 604 18.31 -14.64 -18.20
C MET A 604 19.27 -15.75 -17.76
N VAL A 605 19.11 -16.97 -18.31
CA VAL A 605 20.03 -18.09 -18.04
C VAL A 605 21.43 -17.81 -18.61
N GLN A 606 21.52 -17.28 -19.83
CA GLN A 606 22.80 -16.92 -20.44
C GLN A 606 23.53 -15.82 -19.66
N GLU A 607 22.82 -14.76 -19.29
CA GLU A 607 23.38 -13.63 -18.53
C GLU A 607 23.86 -14.08 -17.14
N ALA A 608 23.08 -14.93 -16.45
CA ALA A 608 23.49 -15.52 -15.18
C ALA A 608 24.77 -16.36 -15.30
N GLY A 609 24.91 -17.12 -16.39
CA GLY A 609 26.14 -17.89 -16.67
C GLY A 609 27.36 -16.97 -16.83
N GLN A 610 27.23 -15.91 -17.63
CA GLN A 610 28.31 -14.94 -17.84
C GLN A 610 28.72 -14.23 -16.54
N GLU A 611 27.75 -13.87 -15.70
CA GLU A 611 28.00 -13.27 -14.40
C GLU A 611 28.77 -14.21 -13.48
N LEU A 612 28.38 -15.49 -13.40
CA LEU A 612 29.04 -16.49 -12.56
C LEU A 612 30.48 -16.73 -13.03
N GLU A 613 30.69 -16.94 -14.32
CA GLU A 613 32.04 -17.08 -14.89
C GLU A 613 32.92 -15.83 -14.63
N SER A 614 32.33 -14.63 -14.69
CA SER A 614 33.07 -13.40 -14.40
C SER A 614 33.52 -13.32 -12.94
N LYS A 615 32.68 -13.77 -12.00
CA LYS A 615 33.00 -13.83 -10.58
C LYS A 615 34.07 -14.88 -10.30
N GLU A 616 33.99 -16.05 -10.92
CA GLU A 616 35.04 -17.07 -10.82
C GLU A 616 36.38 -16.55 -11.32
N ARG A 617 36.41 -15.84 -12.47
CA ARG A 617 37.62 -15.19 -12.99
C ARG A 617 38.19 -14.16 -12.00
N GLN A 618 37.34 -13.35 -11.38
CA GLN A 618 37.76 -12.36 -10.39
C GLN A 618 38.28 -13.02 -9.11
N GLN A 619 37.63 -14.07 -8.61
CA GLN A 619 38.09 -14.84 -7.45
C GLN A 619 39.42 -15.53 -7.72
N GLU A 620 39.59 -16.14 -8.90
CA GLU A 620 40.86 -16.73 -9.30
C GLU A 620 41.96 -15.66 -9.45
N GLN A 621 41.64 -14.49 -10.01
CA GLN A 621 42.58 -13.36 -10.07
C GLN A 621 42.98 -12.89 -8.66
N ALA A 622 42.02 -12.75 -7.75
CA ALA A 622 42.27 -12.38 -6.36
C ALA A 622 43.11 -13.43 -5.64
N ARG A 623 42.81 -14.72 -5.81
CA ARG A 623 43.60 -15.83 -5.26
C ARG A 623 45.03 -15.84 -5.81
N ARG A 624 45.22 -15.55 -7.10
CA ARG A 624 46.55 -15.41 -7.70
C ARG A 624 47.30 -14.20 -7.15
N LEU A 625 46.62 -13.08 -6.94
CA LEU A 625 47.22 -11.87 -6.37
C LEU A 625 47.62 -12.10 -4.90
N GLU A 626 46.73 -12.70 -4.10
CA GLU A 626 47.01 -13.12 -2.73
C GLU A 626 48.15 -14.14 -2.68
N GLY A 627 48.21 -15.09 -3.62
CA GLY A 627 49.32 -16.02 -3.78
C GLY A 627 50.65 -15.33 -4.11
N ILE A 628 50.62 -14.21 -4.84
CA ILE A 628 51.82 -13.38 -5.10
C ILE A 628 52.21 -12.57 -3.86
N GLU A 629 51.25 -12.04 -3.10
CA GLU A 629 51.51 -11.26 -1.89
C GLU A 629 51.98 -12.12 -0.70
N THR A 630 51.44 -13.34 -0.57
CA THR A 630 51.82 -14.33 0.47
C THR A 630 53.07 -15.12 0.10
N ALA A 631 53.39 -15.24 -1.19
CA ALA A 631 54.73 -15.62 -1.62
C ALA A 631 55.69 -14.52 -1.18
N GLN A 632 56.32 -14.70 -0.01
CA GLN A 632 57.40 -13.81 0.40
C GLN A 632 58.38 -13.69 -0.78
N PRO A 633 58.73 -12.47 -1.24
CA PRO A 633 59.86 -12.35 -2.13
C PRO A 633 61.01 -13.02 -1.38
N ARG A 634 61.74 -13.95 -2.03
CA ARG A 634 62.98 -14.49 -1.45
C ARG A 634 63.82 -13.29 -1.05
N ARG A 635 63.78 -12.90 0.23
CA ARG A 635 64.60 -11.83 0.77
C ARG A 635 66.01 -12.38 0.70
N TYR A 636 66.74 -12.04 -0.36
CA TYR A 636 68.19 -12.06 -0.30
C TYR A 636 68.55 -11.24 0.95
N HIS A 637 68.99 -11.91 2.01
CA HIS A 637 69.48 -11.27 3.21
C HIS A 637 70.74 -10.52 2.77
N ARG A 638 70.60 -9.22 2.45
CA ARG A 638 71.76 -8.39 2.12
C ARG A 638 72.55 -8.25 3.40
N THR A 639 73.77 -8.75 3.38
CA THR A 639 74.70 -8.63 4.50
C THR A 639 75.11 -7.15 4.67
N ALA A 640 75.64 -6.78 5.83
CA ALA A 640 76.18 -5.43 6.04
C ALA A 640 77.21 -5.03 4.96
N LEU A 641 77.96 -6.01 4.43
CA LEU A 641 78.90 -5.83 3.34
C LEU A 641 78.22 -5.46 2.01
N ASP A 642 77.10 -6.11 1.68
CA ASP A 642 76.35 -5.83 0.44
C ASP A 642 75.71 -4.43 0.48
N GLU A 643 75.19 -4.05 1.64
CA GLU A 643 74.64 -2.71 1.83
C GLU A 643 75.73 -1.64 1.74
N TYR A 644 76.88 -1.86 2.39
CA TYR A 644 78.00 -0.94 2.33
C TYR A 644 78.50 -0.76 0.88
N ARG A 645 78.68 -1.85 0.13
CA ARG A 645 79.07 -1.80 -1.30
C ARG A 645 78.06 -1.03 -2.13
N SER A 646 76.76 -1.24 -1.89
CA SER A 646 75.69 -0.55 -2.60
C SER A 646 75.70 0.96 -2.35
N GLU A 647 75.86 1.39 -1.10
CA GLU A 647 75.93 2.82 -0.76
C GLU A 647 77.20 3.47 -1.32
N MET A 648 78.35 2.77 -1.22
CA MET A 648 79.63 3.25 -1.74
C MET A 648 79.62 3.42 -3.27
N ALA A 649 78.99 2.51 -4.02
CA ALA A 649 78.89 2.63 -5.48
C ALA A 649 78.19 3.92 -5.93
N GLY A 650 77.20 4.41 -5.15
CA GLY A 650 76.53 5.67 -5.40
C GLY A 650 77.34 6.89 -4.93
N LEU A 651 77.98 6.78 -3.77
CA LEU A 651 78.74 7.87 -3.16
C LEU A 651 80.03 8.18 -3.91
N VAL A 652 80.78 7.18 -4.36
CA VAL A 652 82.02 7.35 -5.13
C VAL A 652 81.77 8.06 -6.46
N LYS A 653 80.59 7.88 -7.09
CA LYS A 653 80.22 8.63 -8.31
C LYS A 653 79.99 10.12 -8.04
N ARG A 654 79.63 10.50 -6.82
CA ARG A 654 79.26 11.87 -6.44
C ARG A 654 80.36 12.63 -5.69
N PHE A 655 81.17 11.92 -4.92
CA PHE A 655 82.19 12.45 -4.02
C PHE A 655 83.51 11.67 -4.16
N GLY A 656 83.83 11.22 -5.38
CA GLY A 656 85.01 10.37 -5.66
C GLY A 656 86.36 11.05 -5.39
N ASP A 657 86.36 12.37 -5.19
CA ASP A 657 87.48 13.18 -4.74
C ASP A 657 87.76 13.04 -3.23
N ASP A 658 86.76 12.68 -2.41
CA ASP A 658 86.90 12.42 -0.97
C ASP A 658 86.28 11.07 -0.56
N LEU A 659 87.09 10.03 -0.71
CA LEU A 659 86.71 8.67 -0.32
C LEU A 659 86.49 8.53 1.20
N SER A 660 87.14 9.36 2.03
CA SER A 660 86.95 9.30 3.49
C SER A 660 85.59 9.83 3.91
N LYS A 661 85.07 10.82 3.18
CA LYS A 661 83.70 11.32 3.32
C LYS A 661 82.68 10.31 2.81
N CYS A 662 82.98 9.57 1.75
CA CYS A 662 82.14 8.45 1.30
C CYS A 662 82.03 7.38 2.39
N ASP A 663 83.16 6.98 2.98
CA ASP A 663 83.23 6.02 4.09
C ASP A 663 82.36 6.47 5.28
N TYR A 664 82.45 7.75 5.66
CA TYR A 664 81.66 8.32 6.75
C TYR A 664 80.15 8.30 6.47
N ILE A 665 79.73 8.70 5.26
CA ILE A 665 78.31 8.74 4.89
C ILE A 665 77.73 7.32 4.77
N ALA A 666 78.49 6.38 4.20
CA ALA A 666 78.08 4.98 4.12
C ALA A 666 77.90 4.37 5.53
N ALA A 667 78.89 4.56 6.41
CA ALA A 667 78.81 4.10 7.80
C ALA A 667 77.63 4.74 8.56
N MET A 668 77.36 6.03 8.35
CA MET A 668 76.20 6.72 8.93
C MET A 668 74.88 6.10 8.49
N LYS A 669 74.71 5.84 7.19
CA LYS A 669 73.48 5.22 6.68
C LYS A 669 73.28 3.80 7.22
N LEU A 670 74.34 3.00 7.27
CA LEU A 670 74.26 1.65 7.84
C LEU A 670 73.92 1.70 9.35
N ALA A 671 74.48 2.65 10.09
CA ALA A 671 74.17 2.84 11.50
C ALA A 671 72.71 3.28 11.74
N MET A 672 72.16 4.14 10.89
CA MET A 672 70.74 4.53 10.93
C MET A 672 69.79 3.38 10.59
N LYS A 673 70.25 2.38 9.80
CA LYS A 673 69.49 1.15 9.53
C LYS A 673 69.53 0.15 10.70
N GLY A 674 70.30 0.44 11.74
CA GLY A 674 70.41 -0.42 12.93
C GLY A 674 71.45 -1.53 12.83
N ILE A 675 72.34 -1.50 11.83
CA ILE A 675 73.43 -2.49 11.72
C ILE A 675 74.42 -2.29 12.88
N ASP A 676 74.95 -3.40 13.40
CA ASP A 676 75.89 -3.39 14.50
C ASP A 676 77.20 -2.66 14.11
N PRO A 677 77.76 -1.79 14.97
CA PRO A 677 79.02 -1.11 14.69
C PRO A 677 80.16 -2.06 14.29
N ASP A 678 80.24 -3.27 14.85
CA ASP A 678 81.30 -4.22 14.52
C ASP A 678 81.12 -4.80 13.11
N GLU A 679 79.87 -4.99 12.67
CA GLU A 679 79.56 -5.40 11.29
C GLU A 679 79.86 -4.30 10.27
N ILE A 680 79.61 -3.04 10.63
CA ILE A 680 79.99 -1.88 9.81
C ILE A 680 81.51 -1.79 9.72
N ALA A 681 82.24 -2.00 10.82
CA ALA A 681 83.70 -2.02 10.85
C ALA A 681 84.27 -3.08 9.91
N LYS A 682 83.70 -4.30 9.96
CA LYS A 682 84.10 -5.41 9.09
C LYS A 682 83.82 -5.10 7.62
N ALA A 683 82.65 -4.53 7.32
CA ALA A 683 82.29 -4.14 5.95
C ALA A 683 83.22 -3.05 5.40
N MET A 684 83.60 -2.06 6.22
CA MET A 684 84.55 -1.01 5.85
C MET A 684 85.96 -1.58 5.61
N ALA A 685 86.43 -2.47 6.49
CA ALA A 685 87.74 -3.11 6.33
C ALA A 685 87.85 -3.91 5.03
N GLU A 686 86.77 -4.57 4.61
CA GLU A 686 86.77 -5.44 3.42
C GLU A 686 86.50 -4.70 2.11
N ALA A 687 85.62 -3.68 2.12
CA ALA A 687 85.10 -3.09 0.89
C ALA A 687 85.39 -1.60 0.70
N SER A 688 86.05 -0.92 1.65
CA SER A 688 86.40 0.50 1.48
C SER A 688 87.47 0.67 0.37
N PRO A 689 87.21 1.47 -0.67
CA PRO A 689 88.11 1.59 -1.82
C PRO A 689 89.51 2.10 -1.42
N GLY A 690 90.55 1.34 -1.74
CA GLY A 690 91.95 1.73 -1.52
C GLY A 690 92.31 2.01 -0.06
N LEU A 691 91.60 1.42 0.91
CA LEU A 691 91.83 1.71 2.33
C LEU A 691 93.28 1.40 2.76
N MET A 692 93.81 0.26 2.30
CA MET A 692 95.19 -0.18 2.57
C MET A 692 96.24 0.79 1.97
N ASP A 693 95.93 1.46 0.86
CA ASP A 693 96.83 2.43 0.23
C ASP A 693 96.67 3.84 0.85
N ARG A 694 95.44 4.23 1.21
CA ARG A 694 95.11 5.56 1.75
C ARG A 694 95.45 5.74 3.23
N LYS A 695 95.49 4.65 3.99
CA LYS A 695 95.64 4.62 5.47
C LYS A 695 96.61 3.52 5.94
N ALA A 696 97.63 3.23 5.13
CA ALA A 696 98.64 2.21 5.40
C ALA A 696 99.19 2.28 6.83
N GLY A 697 99.03 1.20 7.60
CA GLY A 697 99.51 1.06 8.98
C GLY A 697 98.64 1.71 10.07
N HIS A 698 97.54 2.36 9.69
CA HIS A 698 96.57 2.99 10.61
C HIS A 698 95.11 2.70 10.22
N GLU A 699 94.87 1.57 9.54
CA GLU A 699 93.56 1.22 8.99
C GLU A 699 92.53 1.01 10.11
N ALA A 700 92.90 0.28 11.15
CA ALA A 700 92.04 0.01 12.30
C ALA A 700 91.66 1.28 13.06
N ASP A 701 92.63 2.17 13.32
CA ASP A 701 92.41 3.46 13.99
C ASP A 701 91.48 4.37 13.17
N TYR A 702 91.63 4.36 11.85
CA TYR A 702 90.75 5.11 10.95
C TYR A 702 89.31 4.60 10.98
N ILE A 703 89.09 3.28 10.94
CA ILE A 703 87.75 2.68 11.00
C ILE A 703 87.10 2.99 12.35
N GLU A 704 87.81 2.76 13.45
CA GLU A 704 87.30 3.00 14.81
C GLU A 704 86.90 4.47 15.00
N ARG A 705 87.75 5.41 14.58
CA ARG A 705 87.45 6.84 14.67
C ARG A 705 86.25 7.24 13.82
N THR A 706 86.08 6.63 12.65
CA THR A 706 84.97 6.92 11.74
C THR A 706 83.65 6.44 12.35
N ILE A 707 83.61 5.22 12.86
CA ILE A 707 82.43 4.65 13.51
C ILE A 707 82.09 5.43 14.78
N LYS A 708 83.09 5.75 15.61
CA LYS A 708 82.89 6.53 16.83
C LYS A 708 82.27 7.90 16.54
N LYS A 709 82.70 8.57 15.47
CA LYS A 709 82.11 9.85 15.04
C LYS A 709 80.69 9.68 14.53
N VAL A 710 80.39 8.62 13.79
CA VAL A 710 79.03 8.33 13.29
C VAL A 710 78.07 8.03 14.45
N MET A 711 78.49 7.21 15.39
CA MET A 711 77.67 6.76 16.52
C MET A 711 77.43 7.87 17.56
N ALA A 712 78.27 8.91 17.56
CA ALA A 712 78.08 10.10 18.38
C ALA A 712 77.08 11.11 17.79
N LEU A 713 76.59 10.91 16.56
CA LEU A 713 75.62 11.83 15.95
C LEU A 713 74.25 11.71 16.64
N PRO A 714 73.61 12.84 17.02
CA PRO A 714 72.29 12.82 17.66
C PRO A 714 71.21 12.12 16.83
N GLU A 715 71.26 12.25 15.50
CA GLU A 715 70.30 11.61 14.58
C GLU A 715 70.42 10.09 14.60
N VAL A 716 71.66 9.56 14.61
CA VAL A 716 71.92 8.12 14.66
C VAL A 716 71.47 7.55 16.01
N GLN A 717 71.77 8.25 17.11
CA GLN A 717 71.36 7.82 18.45
C GLN A 717 69.84 7.78 18.61
N LYS A 718 69.14 8.82 18.11
CA LYS A 718 67.68 8.88 18.14
C LYS A 718 67.05 7.70 17.38
N ILE A 719 67.49 7.46 16.15
CA ILE A 719 66.93 6.39 15.31
C ILE A 719 67.24 5.01 15.90
N ARG A 720 68.44 4.78 16.42
CA ARG A 720 68.77 3.50 17.08
C ARG A 720 67.94 3.26 18.33
N ALA A 721 67.69 4.30 19.14
CA ALA A 721 66.79 4.19 20.30
C ALA A 721 65.34 3.88 19.89
N GLU A 722 64.84 4.48 18.80
CA GLU A 722 63.52 4.17 18.24
C GLU A 722 63.44 2.72 17.72
N LEU A 723 64.50 2.24 17.05
CA LEU A 723 64.60 0.86 16.56
C LEU A 723 64.63 -0.15 17.71
N GLU A 724 65.39 0.13 18.78
CA GLU A 724 65.44 -0.70 19.99
C GLU A 724 64.09 -0.74 20.71
N GLN A 725 63.39 0.39 20.82
CA GLN A 725 62.02 0.43 21.38
C GLN A 725 61.04 -0.37 20.54
N THR A 726 61.14 -0.29 19.21
CA THR A 726 60.28 -1.03 18.27
C THR A 726 60.54 -2.54 18.32
N GLN A 727 61.78 -2.97 18.52
CA GLN A 727 62.12 -4.38 18.70
C GLN A 727 61.61 -4.91 20.06
N LYS A 728 61.68 -4.10 21.13
CA LYS A 728 61.11 -4.46 22.45
C LYS A 728 59.58 -4.59 22.40
N THR A 729 58.88 -3.65 21.74
CA THR A 729 57.41 -3.71 21.59
C THR A 729 56.94 -4.85 20.66
N LYS A 730 57.75 -5.29 19.69
CA LYS A 730 57.46 -6.48 18.88
C LYS A 730 57.72 -7.81 19.60
N GLY A 731 58.50 -7.81 20.67
CA GLY A 731 58.75 -9.00 21.51
C GLY A 731 57.72 -9.23 22.62
N GLU A 732 56.85 -8.26 22.90
CA GLU A 732 55.87 -8.29 24.01
C GLU A 732 54.43 -8.64 23.60
N TYR A 733 54.16 -9.01 22.34
CA TYR A 733 52.89 -9.62 21.97
C TYR A 733 52.97 -11.14 22.07
N PRO A 734 52.27 -11.79 23.02
CA PRO A 734 52.16 -13.24 23.02
C PRO A 734 51.39 -13.66 21.76
N THR A 735 51.95 -14.62 21.04
CA THR A 735 51.31 -15.38 19.98
C THR A 735 49.97 -15.92 20.51
N LEU A 736 48.87 -15.26 20.15
CA LEU A 736 47.54 -15.82 20.32
C LEU A 736 47.37 -16.91 19.28
N GLU A 737 47.64 -18.15 19.68
CA GLU A 737 47.02 -19.32 19.06
C GLU A 737 45.51 -19.25 19.36
N MET A 738 44.72 -18.94 18.33
CA MET A 738 43.46 -19.59 17.93
C MET A 738 42.88 -18.88 16.72
#